data_AF-A0A4Q1JWL8-F1
#
_entry.id   AF-A0A4Q1JWL8-F1
#
_cell.length_a   1.000
_cell.length_b   1.000
_cell.length_c   1.000
_cell.angle_alpha   90.00
_cell.angle_beta   90.00
_cell.angle_gamma   90.00
#
_symmetry.space_group_name_H-M   'P 1'
#
loop_
_entity.id
_entity.type
_entity.pdbx_description
1 polymer ?
#
loop_
_entity_poly.entity_id
_entity_poly.type
_entity_poly.pdbx_seq_one_letter_code
_entity_poly.pdbx_strand_id
1 'polypeptide(L)'
;MDYRELTEQEYYDRLRIVVAGAEGLHARAQDVGDGMATIGYGYTFNRHNNADIWRDSGIPLTQQELAALDAIDAAPDGNRTRLGLAFPRVLTAAESEQLLRASMREYEGPATALNMPLSEERVAMVSLTYNRGAGALMGNAARSVPEHPVMDAIRDGNRAEAWFQMRYNCWGSADPQFEGGLRKRRFAEAEVFGLYDDPNNVSPQEARSVAQMYGLHRDEIDRVERAHGVSIEGVQASRNRIAEANRDYPALAREYGQVQTIADSLEPARQTLLRQAREENPALADRLTPENFTADRIFLDPGRDLRDAASVDQDLASMRNQRNPPRAPTINAVGREQRNSTRDDVDPDHAANIDSRRMSRGQNPQEIASNDLLLGAGGNDTLIGGRGDDVLIGGTGRDTLRGGEGNDTYIVDDGDVIHDADHNGKVYWNGHPLAGGTLREGDPEGTFRSEDGRQIYRMEGANLVVSNDQGGSVTVVDYQPGSLGIVLGQSQTRGGNPQSGHAPGEVPGRDSINVNPTSIGVPSGSPAVPPTVERTGSIDHNNDPILKSTRDAVARLDQSLGRDSDEASERMTASLARLARENGLERVDHVVLNKQTERLHQGENVFVVQGRLDDPAHLRAHISTQQAVETPVQESLQRLQELDRQQVAQNQQQETQRRGMQI
;
A
#
# COMPACT_ATOMS: atom_id res chain seq x y z
N MET A 1 7.16 17.61 10.99
CA MET A 1 7.26 17.43 9.54
C MET A 1 8.25 18.44 9.01
N ASP A 2 9.06 18.06 8.03
CA ASP A 2 10.07 18.94 7.46
C ASP A 2 9.49 19.64 6.22
N TYR A 3 9.60 20.95 6.12
CA TYR A 3 8.98 21.67 5.01
C TYR A 3 9.81 21.51 3.73
N ARG A 4 9.14 21.29 2.60
CA ARG A 4 9.79 21.32 1.28
C ARG A 4 9.95 22.78 0.86
N GLU A 5 10.96 23.42 1.45
CA GLU A 5 11.20 24.85 1.32
C GLU A 5 11.50 25.29 -0.11
N LEU A 6 11.04 26.50 -0.44
CA LEU A 6 11.11 27.12 -1.76
C LEU A 6 11.74 28.51 -1.65
N THR A 7 12.46 28.94 -2.68
CA THR A 7 12.77 30.36 -2.82
C THR A 7 11.49 31.18 -3.05
N GLU A 8 11.56 32.49 -2.78
CA GLU A 8 10.41 33.39 -3.01
C GLU A 8 9.88 33.32 -4.46
N GLN A 9 10.78 33.20 -5.45
CA GLN A 9 10.35 33.08 -6.85
C GLN A 9 9.60 31.78 -7.10
N GLU A 10 10.16 30.64 -6.67
CA GLU A 10 9.53 29.33 -6.85
C GLU A 10 8.16 29.29 -6.17
N TYR A 11 8.07 29.74 -4.91
CA TYR A 11 6.81 29.80 -4.16
C TYR A 11 5.68 30.51 -4.91
N TYR A 12 5.95 31.68 -5.51
CA TYR A 12 4.93 32.39 -6.27
C TYR A 12 4.64 31.79 -7.65
N ASP A 13 5.62 31.14 -8.28
CA ASP A 13 5.37 30.33 -9.49
C ASP A 13 4.50 29.10 -9.19
N ARG A 14 4.72 28.43 -8.05
CA ARG A 14 3.86 27.35 -7.53
C ARG A 14 2.45 27.83 -7.25
N LEU A 15 2.29 28.93 -6.50
CA LEU A 15 0.99 29.54 -6.24
C LEU A 15 0.25 29.87 -7.54
N ARG A 16 0.95 30.41 -8.55
CA ARG A 16 0.36 30.69 -9.87
C ARG A 16 -0.13 29.42 -10.58
N ILE A 17 0.63 28.32 -10.53
CA ILE A 17 0.22 27.02 -11.10
C ILE A 17 -1.03 26.48 -10.38
N VAL A 18 -1.05 26.52 -9.05
CA VAL A 18 -2.11 25.91 -8.25
C VAL A 18 -3.36 26.81 -8.23
N VAL A 19 -3.25 28.06 -7.81
CA VAL A 19 -4.39 28.99 -7.59
C VAL A 19 -5.04 29.41 -8.91
N ALA A 20 -4.26 29.88 -9.90
CA ALA A 20 -4.79 30.32 -11.19
C ALA A 20 -4.98 29.17 -12.22
N GLY A 21 -4.92 27.92 -11.75
CA GLY A 21 -5.09 26.65 -12.48
C GLY A 21 -5.54 26.73 -13.94
N ALA A 22 -4.57 26.72 -14.86
CA ALA A 22 -4.72 26.71 -16.31
C ALA A 22 -5.41 27.92 -16.98
N GLU A 23 -5.97 28.88 -16.22
CA GLU A 23 -6.43 30.15 -16.78
C GLU A 23 -5.22 31.02 -17.14
N GLY A 24 -4.99 31.17 -18.46
CA GLY A 24 -3.90 31.97 -18.99
C GLY A 24 -4.10 33.47 -18.71
N LEU A 25 -3.01 34.23 -18.71
CA LEU A 25 -2.97 35.67 -18.46
C LEU A 25 -4.15 36.45 -19.10
N HIS A 26 -5.00 37.03 -18.25
CA HIS A 26 -6.06 37.95 -18.65
C HIS A 26 -5.54 39.39 -18.62
N ALA A 27 -4.91 39.82 -19.71
CA ALA A 27 -4.30 41.15 -19.80
C ALA A 27 -5.31 42.32 -19.62
N ARG A 28 -6.62 42.07 -19.72
CA ARG A 28 -7.69 43.06 -19.45
C ARG A 28 -8.75 42.46 -18.55
N ALA A 29 -9.48 43.32 -17.85
CA ALA A 29 -10.64 42.92 -17.06
C ALA A 29 -11.71 42.29 -17.95
N GLN A 30 -12.15 41.08 -17.61
CA GLN A 30 -13.20 40.34 -18.31
C GLN A 30 -13.98 39.44 -17.33
N ASP A 31 -15.17 39.00 -17.75
CA ASP A 31 -15.95 37.98 -17.05
C ASP A 31 -15.59 36.62 -17.64
N VAL A 32 -15.15 35.69 -16.79
CA VAL A 32 -14.69 34.35 -17.21
C VAL A 32 -15.83 33.32 -17.23
N GLY A 33 -17.07 33.77 -17.00
CA GLY A 33 -18.26 32.93 -16.86
C GLY A 33 -18.68 32.68 -15.42
N ASP A 34 -18.04 33.35 -14.46
CA ASP A 34 -18.35 33.30 -13.02
C ASP A 34 -19.18 34.51 -12.53
N GLY A 35 -19.41 35.52 -13.39
CA GLY A 35 -20.12 36.74 -13.02
C GLY A 35 -19.26 37.77 -12.28
N MET A 36 -17.95 37.56 -12.22
CA MET A 36 -16.97 38.44 -11.56
C MET A 36 -16.15 39.19 -12.61
N ALA A 37 -15.55 40.30 -12.21
CA ALA A 37 -14.60 41.01 -13.07
C ALA A 37 -13.18 40.57 -12.75
N THR A 38 -12.53 39.87 -13.68
CA THR A 38 -11.25 39.17 -13.47
C THR A 38 -10.16 39.70 -14.39
N ILE A 39 -8.95 39.92 -13.88
CA ILE A 39 -7.77 40.39 -14.61
C ILE A 39 -6.50 39.67 -14.12
N GLY A 40 -5.43 39.70 -14.91
CA GLY A 40 -4.14 39.08 -14.56
C GLY A 40 -4.23 37.57 -14.47
N TYR A 41 -3.76 37.00 -13.35
CA TYR A 41 -3.87 35.57 -13.02
C TYR A 41 -4.97 35.34 -11.97
N GLY A 42 -6.23 35.58 -12.35
CA GLY A 42 -7.38 35.36 -11.46
C GLY A 42 -7.66 36.45 -10.42
N TYR A 43 -7.12 37.66 -10.57
CA TYR A 43 -7.45 38.77 -9.66
C TYR A 43 -8.88 39.26 -9.91
N THR A 44 -9.76 39.12 -8.92
CA THR A 44 -11.16 39.56 -8.98
C THR A 44 -11.37 40.93 -8.34
N PHE A 45 -12.03 41.86 -9.06
CA PHE A 45 -12.36 43.20 -8.55
C PHE A 45 -13.48 43.21 -7.49
N ASN A 46 -14.16 42.09 -7.28
CA ASN A 46 -15.31 41.94 -6.40
C ASN A 46 -14.95 41.87 -4.90
N ARG A 47 -14.06 42.77 -4.46
CA ARG A 47 -13.58 42.96 -3.08
C ARG A 47 -13.71 44.44 -2.65
N HIS A 48 -13.26 44.79 -1.44
CA HIS A 48 -13.47 46.11 -0.81
C HIS A 48 -12.19 46.93 -0.60
N ASN A 49 -11.05 46.41 -1.04
CA ASN A 49 -9.69 46.91 -0.80
C ASN A 49 -8.81 46.82 -2.05
N ASN A 50 -9.42 46.88 -3.24
CA ASN A 50 -8.71 46.87 -4.51
C ASN A 50 -7.63 47.96 -4.55
N ALA A 51 -7.97 49.17 -4.11
CA ALA A 51 -7.05 50.29 -4.16
C ALA A 51 -5.80 50.08 -3.28
N ASP A 52 -5.92 49.35 -2.16
CA ASP A 52 -4.80 49.02 -1.28
C ASP A 52 -3.92 47.93 -1.91
N ILE A 53 -4.51 46.83 -2.40
CA ILE A 53 -3.76 45.72 -3.03
C ILE A 53 -2.99 46.20 -4.26
N TRP A 54 -3.60 47.04 -5.10
CA TRP A 54 -2.92 47.58 -6.28
C TRP A 54 -1.78 48.55 -5.90
N ARG A 55 -1.87 49.32 -4.80
CA ARG A 55 -0.73 50.11 -4.29
C ARG A 55 0.38 49.19 -3.77
N ASP A 56 0.03 48.16 -3.00
CA ASP A 56 0.97 47.17 -2.45
C ASP A 56 1.70 46.35 -3.52
N SER A 57 1.11 46.17 -4.71
CA SER A 57 1.74 45.53 -5.86
C SER A 57 2.92 46.31 -6.46
N GLY A 58 3.02 47.61 -6.17
CA GLY A 58 4.01 48.50 -6.77
C GLY A 58 3.75 48.87 -8.24
N ILE A 59 2.63 48.42 -8.84
CA ILE A 59 2.23 48.79 -10.20
C ILE A 59 1.91 50.30 -10.24
N PRO A 60 2.56 51.09 -11.12
CA PRO A 60 2.27 52.53 -11.21
C PRO A 60 0.85 52.80 -11.72
N LEU A 61 0.03 53.45 -10.88
CA LEU A 61 -1.34 53.85 -11.16
C LEU A 61 -1.42 55.32 -11.60
N THR A 62 -2.23 55.59 -12.62
CA THR A 62 -2.72 56.93 -12.96
C THR A 62 -3.81 57.37 -11.98
N GLN A 63 -4.08 58.68 -11.93
CA GLN A 63 -5.18 59.23 -11.12
C GLN A 63 -6.56 58.68 -11.54
N GLN A 64 -6.74 58.35 -12.82
CA GLN A 64 -7.98 57.74 -13.32
C GLN A 64 -8.14 56.28 -12.86
N GLU A 65 -7.07 55.49 -12.88
CA GLU A 65 -7.10 54.11 -12.39
C GLU A 65 -7.32 54.06 -10.88
N LEU A 66 -6.64 54.92 -10.11
CA LEU A 66 -6.85 55.01 -8.66
C LEU A 66 -8.30 55.37 -8.32
N ALA A 67 -8.87 56.40 -8.96
CA ALA A 67 -10.27 56.77 -8.77
C ALA A 67 -11.26 55.68 -9.20
N ALA A 68 -10.90 54.83 -10.17
CA ALA A 68 -11.70 53.67 -10.55
C ALA A 68 -11.66 52.56 -9.49
N LEU A 69 -10.49 52.28 -8.90
CA LEU A 69 -10.34 51.32 -7.79
C LEU A 69 -11.12 51.77 -6.55
N ASP A 70 -10.95 53.02 -6.13
CA ASP A 70 -11.68 53.62 -5.00
C ASP A 70 -13.22 53.55 -5.23
N ALA A 71 -13.67 53.75 -6.47
CA ALA A 71 -15.09 53.66 -6.85
C ALA A 71 -15.62 52.22 -6.90
N ILE A 72 -14.78 51.21 -7.19
CA ILE A 72 -15.13 49.79 -7.11
C ILE A 72 -15.28 49.40 -5.63
N ASP A 73 -14.33 49.79 -4.77
CA ASP A 73 -14.32 49.47 -3.34
C ASP A 73 -15.54 50.05 -2.61
N ALA A 74 -15.91 51.29 -2.95
CA ALA A 74 -17.10 51.95 -2.39
C ALA A 74 -18.45 51.46 -2.97
N ALA A 75 -18.46 50.70 -4.06
CA ALA A 75 -19.70 50.26 -4.69
C ALA A 75 -20.33 49.06 -3.96
N PRO A 76 -21.67 48.89 -3.97
CA PRO A 76 -22.34 47.67 -3.53
C PRO A 76 -21.91 46.44 -4.35
N ASP A 77 -21.94 45.25 -3.76
CA ASP A 77 -21.38 44.01 -4.34
C ASP A 77 -21.87 43.75 -5.78
N GLY A 78 -23.18 43.81 -6.03
CA GLY A 78 -23.77 43.61 -7.36
C GLY A 78 -23.44 44.68 -8.41
N ASN A 79 -22.77 45.77 -8.02
CA ASN A 79 -22.25 46.79 -8.94
C ASN A 79 -20.75 46.65 -9.20
N ARG A 80 -19.99 45.87 -8.40
CA ARG A 80 -18.52 45.78 -8.54
C ARG A 80 -18.11 45.14 -9.86
N THR A 81 -18.72 44.03 -10.27
CA THR A 81 -18.45 43.38 -11.57
C THR A 81 -18.51 44.40 -12.71
N ARG A 82 -19.62 45.17 -12.80
CA ARG A 82 -19.82 46.17 -13.88
C ARG A 82 -18.75 47.27 -13.87
N LEU A 83 -18.24 47.67 -12.70
CA LEU A 83 -17.20 48.68 -12.60
C LEU A 83 -15.80 48.09 -12.89
N GLY A 84 -15.51 46.88 -12.40
CA GLY A 84 -14.26 46.15 -12.67
C GLY A 84 -14.09 45.82 -14.15
N LEU A 85 -15.16 45.40 -14.85
CA LEU A 85 -15.14 45.18 -16.30
C LEU A 85 -14.85 46.45 -17.12
N ALA A 86 -15.04 47.63 -16.52
CA ALA A 86 -14.72 48.92 -17.12
C ALA A 86 -13.32 49.46 -16.70
N PHE A 87 -12.54 48.69 -15.93
CA PHE A 87 -11.22 49.10 -15.47
C PHE A 87 -10.25 49.21 -16.66
N PRO A 88 -9.59 50.37 -16.88
CA PRO A 88 -8.93 50.65 -18.16
C PRO A 88 -7.55 50.02 -18.34
N ARG A 89 -6.99 49.35 -17.32
CA ARG A 89 -5.63 48.81 -17.37
C ARG A 89 -5.50 47.67 -18.38
N VAL A 90 -4.37 47.65 -19.07
CA VAL A 90 -3.85 46.45 -19.73
C VAL A 90 -2.61 45.99 -18.98
N LEU A 91 -2.63 44.80 -18.38
CA LEU A 91 -1.50 44.25 -17.63
C LEU A 91 -0.53 43.50 -18.55
N THR A 92 0.76 43.71 -18.32
CA THR A 92 1.81 42.78 -18.74
C THR A 92 1.81 41.52 -17.85
N ALA A 93 2.56 40.49 -18.25
CA ALA A 93 2.79 39.30 -17.41
C ALA A 93 3.44 39.67 -16.06
N ALA A 94 4.48 40.52 -16.08
CA ALA A 94 5.19 40.96 -14.88
C ALA A 94 4.30 41.74 -13.90
N GLU A 95 3.48 42.68 -14.40
CA GLU A 95 2.50 43.38 -13.56
C GLU A 95 1.42 42.43 -13.02
N SER A 96 1.05 41.39 -13.78
CA SER A 96 0.09 40.37 -13.31
C SER A 96 0.67 39.49 -12.22
N GLU A 97 1.98 39.20 -12.24
CA GLU A 97 2.68 38.55 -11.14
C GLU A 97 2.77 39.46 -9.91
N GLN A 98 3.08 40.75 -10.10
CA GLN A 98 3.07 41.74 -9.01
C GLN A 98 1.70 41.83 -8.33
N LEU A 99 0.62 41.91 -9.12
CA LEU A 99 -0.75 41.95 -8.59
C LEU A 99 -1.14 40.64 -7.89
N LEU A 100 -0.75 39.50 -8.45
CA LEU A 100 -0.96 38.19 -7.82
C LEU A 100 -0.30 38.16 -6.44
N ARG A 101 1.00 38.47 -6.36
CA ARG A 101 1.79 38.50 -5.10
C ARG A 101 1.14 39.40 -4.04
N ALA A 102 0.72 40.61 -4.41
CA ALA A 102 0.06 41.51 -3.48
C ALA A 102 -1.28 40.95 -2.96
N SER A 103 -2.08 40.33 -3.84
CA SER A 103 -3.37 39.74 -3.47
C SER A 103 -3.26 38.46 -2.64
N MET A 104 -2.17 37.69 -2.77
CA MET A 104 -1.99 36.42 -2.05
C MET A 104 -1.84 36.60 -0.54
N ARG A 105 -1.34 37.75 -0.07
CA ARG A 105 -1.17 38.06 1.36
C ARG A 105 -2.44 37.87 2.19
N GLU A 106 -3.62 38.14 1.61
CA GLU A 106 -4.92 37.95 2.29
C GLU A 106 -5.21 36.47 2.60
N TYR A 107 -4.72 35.56 1.75
CA TYR A 107 -4.92 34.12 1.84
C TYR A 107 -3.75 33.40 2.55
N GLU A 108 -2.66 34.10 2.83
CA GLU A 108 -1.52 33.58 3.60
C GLU A 108 -1.71 33.61 5.13
N GLY A 109 -2.78 34.22 5.63
CA GLY A 109 -3.08 34.33 7.06
C GLY A 109 -2.98 33.01 7.85
N PRO A 110 -3.67 31.92 7.42
CA PRO A 110 -3.64 30.64 8.13
C PRO A 110 -2.24 29.99 8.15
N ALA A 111 -1.53 30.00 7.02
CA ALA A 111 -0.18 29.47 6.94
C ALA A 111 0.85 30.30 7.73
N THR A 112 0.62 31.61 7.83
CA THR A 112 1.44 32.51 8.65
C THR A 112 1.18 32.30 10.14
N ALA A 113 -0.06 32.04 10.56
CA ALA A 113 -0.39 31.67 11.94
C ALA A 113 0.24 30.33 12.37
N LEU A 114 0.48 29.43 11.41
CA LEU A 114 1.18 28.16 11.60
C LEU A 114 2.72 28.28 11.48
N ASN A 115 3.25 29.49 11.25
CA ASN A 115 4.68 29.76 11.01
C ASN A 115 5.30 28.93 9.86
N MET A 116 4.50 28.55 8.85
CA MET A 116 4.99 27.76 7.72
C MET A 116 6.00 28.58 6.88
N PRO A 117 7.19 28.07 6.58
CA PRO A 117 8.12 28.73 5.65
C PRO A 117 7.53 28.75 4.23
N LEU A 118 8.16 29.51 3.32
CA LEU A 118 7.84 29.40 1.89
C LEU A 118 8.17 27.97 1.45
N SER A 119 7.13 27.20 1.10
CA SER A 119 7.20 25.75 0.96
C SER A 119 6.04 25.22 0.13
N GLU A 120 6.17 24.02 -0.42
CA GLU A 120 5.08 23.35 -1.15
C GLU A 120 3.85 23.11 -0.25
N GLU A 121 4.05 22.80 1.03
CA GLU A 121 2.97 22.71 2.02
C GLU A 121 2.24 24.05 2.19
N ARG A 122 2.97 25.17 2.21
CA ARG A 122 2.38 26.52 2.27
C ARG A 122 1.61 26.85 0.99
N VAL A 123 2.05 26.40 -0.19
CA VAL A 123 1.30 26.56 -1.46
C VAL A 123 -0.06 25.86 -1.37
N ALA A 124 -0.11 24.61 -0.91
CA ALA A 124 -1.36 23.88 -0.72
C ALA A 124 -2.29 24.59 0.29
N MET A 125 -1.74 25.03 1.42
CA MET A 125 -2.49 25.73 2.47
C MET A 125 -3.06 27.08 2.02
N VAL A 126 -2.34 27.82 1.18
CA VAL A 126 -2.84 29.06 0.56
C VAL A 126 -3.89 28.77 -0.50
N SER A 127 -3.76 27.70 -1.30
CA SER A 127 -4.83 27.32 -2.25
C SER A 127 -6.13 26.91 -1.56
N LEU A 128 -6.05 26.17 -0.46
CA LEU A 128 -7.19 25.89 0.43
C LEU A 128 -7.84 27.19 0.91
N THR A 129 -7.01 28.14 1.35
CA THR A 129 -7.46 29.44 1.85
C THR A 129 -8.07 30.30 0.74
N TYR A 130 -7.52 30.31 -0.47
CA TYR A 130 -8.06 31.01 -1.63
C TYR A 130 -9.46 30.51 -1.99
N ASN A 131 -9.65 29.18 -1.98
CA ASN A 131 -10.92 28.56 -2.34
C ASN A 131 -12.05 28.78 -1.30
N ARG A 132 -11.74 29.11 -0.03
CA ARG A 132 -12.72 29.12 1.08
C ARG A 132 -12.68 30.32 2.03
N GLY A 133 -11.66 31.16 1.94
CA GLY A 133 -11.39 32.28 2.85
C GLY A 133 -10.72 31.85 4.16
N ALA A 134 -9.86 32.70 4.70
CA ALA A 134 -9.04 32.41 5.90
C ALA A 134 -9.86 32.05 7.15
N GLY A 135 -11.05 32.65 7.31
CA GLY A 135 -11.96 32.36 8.42
C GLY A 135 -12.62 30.97 8.39
N ALA A 136 -12.48 30.21 7.29
CA ALA A 136 -12.87 28.80 7.29
C ALA A 136 -11.85 27.93 8.04
N LEU A 137 -10.55 28.21 7.88
CA LEU A 137 -9.45 27.43 8.46
C LEU A 137 -9.15 27.84 9.90
N MET A 138 -9.03 29.15 10.17
CA MET A 138 -8.71 29.69 11.51
C MET A 138 -9.91 29.77 12.47
N GLY A 139 -11.05 29.16 12.10
CA GLY A 139 -12.27 29.19 12.90
C GLY A 139 -12.82 30.61 13.15
N ASN A 140 -13.67 30.71 14.17
CA ASN A 140 -14.23 31.98 14.64
C ASN A 140 -14.68 31.90 16.11
N ALA A 141 -13.82 32.32 17.02
CA ALA A 141 -14.07 32.31 18.46
C ALA A 141 -15.38 33.06 18.85
N ALA A 142 -15.66 34.21 18.23
CA ALA A 142 -16.87 35.00 18.48
C ALA A 142 -18.17 34.28 18.07
N ARG A 143 -18.09 33.29 17.17
CA ARG A 143 -19.19 32.41 16.75
C ARG A 143 -19.09 31.00 17.33
N SER A 144 -18.11 30.73 18.21
CA SER A 144 -17.82 29.41 18.76
C SER A 144 -17.55 28.33 17.69
N VAL A 145 -16.94 28.74 16.57
CA VAL A 145 -16.48 27.82 15.52
C VAL A 145 -15.00 27.52 15.79
N PRO A 146 -14.59 26.24 15.97
CA PRO A 146 -13.19 25.88 16.15
C PRO A 146 -12.40 26.06 14.85
N GLU A 147 -11.08 25.96 14.94
CA GLU A 147 -10.22 25.81 13.75
C GLU A 147 -10.55 24.52 12.98
N HIS A 148 -10.12 24.44 11.73
CA HIS A 148 -10.21 23.19 10.97
C HIS A 148 -9.08 22.24 11.42
N PRO A 149 -9.31 20.92 11.62
CA PRO A 149 -8.28 20.02 12.15
C PRO A 149 -7.00 19.89 11.32
N VAL A 150 -7.00 20.38 10.07
CA VAL A 150 -5.77 20.54 9.27
C VAL A 150 -4.78 21.54 9.90
N MET A 151 -5.28 22.58 10.59
CA MET A 151 -4.46 23.53 11.34
C MET A 151 -3.74 22.82 12.48
N ASP A 152 -4.46 21.97 13.21
CA ASP A 152 -3.94 21.21 14.35
C ASP A 152 -2.90 20.20 13.86
N ALA A 153 -3.24 19.36 12.88
CA ALA A 153 -2.31 18.39 12.30
C ALA A 153 -1.01 19.02 11.74
N ILE A 154 -1.06 20.21 11.13
CA ILE A 154 0.14 20.95 10.70
C ILE A 154 0.94 21.46 11.91
N ARG A 155 0.26 22.03 12.92
CA ARG A 155 0.88 22.55 14.14
C ARG A 155 1.61 21.46 14.93
N ASP A 156 1.03 20.27 14.97
CA ASP A 156 1.58 19.07 15.62
C ASP A 156 2.65 18.37 14.76
N GLY A 157 2.87 18.88 13.54
CA GLY A 157 3.84 18.35 12.58
C GLY A 157 3.51 16.95 12.07
N ASN A 158 2.22 16.56 12.09
CA ASN A 158 1.68 15.28 11.63
C ASN A 158 1.25 15.41 10.15
N ARG A 159 2.21 15.20 9.23
CA ARG A 159 1.97 15.30 7.78
C ARG A 159 0.87 14.35 7.31
N ALA A 160 0.91 13.09 7.74
CA ALA A 160 -0.04 12.08 7.28
C ALA A 160 -1.48 12.48 7.59
N GLU A 161 -1.75 12.92 8.83
CA GLU A 161 -3.04 13.47 9.21
C GLU A 161 -3.37 14.74 8.43
N ALA A 162 -2.45 15.70 8.31
CA ALA A 162 -2.70 16.94 7.58
C ALA A 162 -3.11 16.66 6.12
N TRP A 163 -2.43 15.71 5.46
CA TRP A 163 -2.78 15.24 4.12
C TRP A 163 -4.17 14.58 4.07
N PHE A 164 -4.49 13.71 5.03
CA PHE A 164 -5.83 13.13 5.16
C PHE A 164 -6.91 14.21 5.33
N GLN A 165 -6.66 15.19 6.20
CA GLN A 165 -7.54 16.31 6.45
C GLN A 165 -7.74 17.11 5.15
N MET A 166 -6.69 17.40 4.38
CA MET A 166 -6.80 18.09 3.09
C MET A 166 -7.55 17.29 2.02
N ARG A 167 -7.29 15.98 1.90
CA ARG A 167 -7.85 15.11 0.84
C ARG A 167 -9.30 14.72 1.12
N TYR A 168 -9.61 14.35 2.37
CA TYR A 168 -10.86 13.69 2.74
C TYR A 168 -11.76 14.54 3.66
N ASN A 169 -11.22 15.19 4.68
CA ASN A 169 -12.06 15.86 5.69
C ASN A 169 -12.29 17.37 5.46
N CYS A 170 -11.53 18.02 4.57
CA CYS A 170 -11.64 19.44 4.20
C CYS A 170 -12.93 19.74 3.41
N TRP A 171 -14.07 19.69 4.11
CA TRP A 171 -15.38 20.14 3.68
C TRP A 171 -15.87 19.54 2.36
N GLY A 172 -16.13 18.23 2.38
CA GLY A 172 -17.19 17.65 1.57
C GLY A 172 -18.52 18.38 1.81
N SER A 173 -19.37 18.42 0.80
CA SER A 173 -20.71 19.04 0.88
C SER A 173 -21.74 17.97 1.19
N ALA A 174 -22.69 18.25 2.10
CA ALA A 174 -23.85 17.37 2.30
C ALA A 174 -24.79 17.34 1.07
N ASP A 175 -24.64 18.31 0.16
CA ASP A 175 -25.24 18.28 -1.18
C ASP A 175 -24.25 17.65 -2.18
N PRO A 176 -24.57 16.47 -2.76
CA PRO A 176 -23.72 15.77 -3.73
C PRO A 176 -23.42 16.55 -5.02
N GLN A 177 -24.25 17.55 -5.38
CA GLN A 177 -24.03 18.35 -6.58
C GLN A 177 -22.75 19.20 -6.46
N PHE A 178 -22.53 19.78 -5.27
CA PHE A 178 -21.34 20.59 -4.99
C PHE A 178 -20.14 19.75 -4.51
N GLU A 179 -20.38 18.61 -3.86
CA GLU A 179 -19.29 17.77 -3.32
C GLU A 179 -18.33 17.32 -4.42
N GLY A 180 -18.83 16.78 -5.52
CA GLY A 180 -17.97 16.19 -6.55
C GLY A 180 -17.02 17.19 -7.24
N GLY A 181 -17.41 18.47 -7.36
CA GLY A 181 -16.53 19.52 -7.89
C GLY A 181 -15.40 19.87 -6.91
N LEU A 182 -15.73 19.92 -5.61
CA LEU A 182 -14.76 20.15 -4.54
C LEU A 182 -13.77 18.99 -4.43
N ARG A 183 -14.24 17.74 -4.49
CA ARG A 183 -13.40 16.53 -4.37
C ARG A 183 -12.29 16.47 -5.41
N LYS A 184 -12.58 16.83 -6.67
CA LYS A 184 -11.56 16.97 -7.73
C LYS A 184 -10.41 17.90 -7.33
N ARG A 185 -10.74 19.02 -6.68
CA ARG A 185 -9.77 20.01 -6.21
C ARG A 185 -9.04 19.56 -4.93
N ARG A 186 -9.74 18.87 -4.01
CA ARG A 186 -9.14 18.29 -2.79
C ARG A 186 -8.06 17.26 -3.10
N PHE A 187 -8.32 16.35 -4.05
CA PHE A 187 -7.30 15.39 -4.48
C PHE A 187 -6.04 16.07 -5.04
N ALA A 188 -6.21 17.11 -5.87
CA ALA A 188 -5.09 17.84 -6.45
C ALA A 188 -4.29 18.68 -5.42
N GLU A 189 -4.97 19.33 -4.47
CA GLU A 189 -4.28 20.12 -3.43
C GLU A 189 -3.58 19.24 -2.37
N ALA A 190 -4.06 18.02 -2.15
CA ALA A 190 -3.36 17.02 -1.33
C ALA A 190 -2.08 16.49 -2.00
N GLU A 191 -2.06 16.37 -3.33
CA GLU A 191 -0.84 16.00 -4.09
C GLU A 191 0.25 17.09 -3.94
N VAL A 192 -0.15 18.37 -4.00
CA VAL A 192 0.78 19.50 -3.74
C VAL A 192 1.32 19.45 -2.31
N PHE A 193 0.45 19.22 -1.32
CA PHE A 193 0.87 19.10 0.09
C PHE A 193 1.80 17.91 0.36
N GLY A 194 1.66 16.83 -0.40
CA GLY A 194 2.46 15.61 -0.30
C GLY A 194 2.11 14.76 0.94
N LEU A 195 2.12 13.44 0.78
CA LEU A 195 1.97 12.51 1.91
C LEU A 195 3.30 12.24 2.63
N TYR A 196 4.42 12.49 1.96
CA TYR A 196 5.79 12.22 2.44
C TYR A 196 6.69 13.45 2.32
N ASP A 197 7.74 13.52 3.15
CA ASP A 197 8.90 14.42 2.97
C ASP A 197 9.62 14.12 1.64
N ASP A 198 9.95 12.84 1.40
CA ASP A 198 10.45 12.33 0.11
C ASP A 198 9.87 10.92 -0.13
N PRO A 199 8.97 10.74 -1.12
CA PRO A 199 8.38 9.43 -1.42
C PRO A 199 9.41 8.38 -1.91
N ASN A 200 10.62 8.78 -2.29
CA ASN A 200 11.69 7.87 -2.68
C ASN A 200 12.56 7.42 -1.49
N ASN A 201 12.42 8.08 -0.33
CA ASN A 201 13.25 7.87 0.86
C ASN A 201 12.42 7.94 2.15
N VAL A 202 11.28 7.25 2.17
CA VAL A 202 10.36 7.24 3.31
C VAL A 202 11.01 6.54 4.51
N SER A 203 11.02 7.25 5.64
CA SER A 203 11.56 6.73 6.90
C SER A 203 10.60 5.72 7.56
N PRO A 204 11.08 4.78 8.40
CA PRO A 204 10.21 3.88 9.16
C PRO A 204 9.17 4.61 10.02
N GLN A 205 9.53 5.75 10.63
CA GLN A 205 8.60 6.54 11.45
C GLN A 205 7.51 7.18 10.59
N GLU A 206 7.86 7.70 9.41
CA GLU A 206 6.89 8.29 8.48
C GLU A 206 5.96 7.22 7.89
N ALA A 207 6.50 6.05 7.51
CA ALA A 207 5.71 4.92 7.04
C ALA A 207 4.70 4.42 8.08
N ARG A 208 5.12 4.33 9.37
CA ARG A 208 4.21 4.02 10.48
C ARG A 208 3.14 5.09 10.65
N SER A 209 3.50 6.38 10.65
CA SER A 209 2.54 7.49 10.74
C SER A 209 1.49 7.48 9.62
N VAL A 210 1.88 7.13 8.39
CA VAL A 210 0.97 6.97 7.24
C VAL A 210 0.04 5.76 7.42
N ALA A 211 0.54 4.62 7.89
CA ALA A 211 -0.29 3.45 8.17
C ALA A 211 -1.27 3.68 9.33
N GLN A 212 -0.85 4.37 10.40
CA GLN A 212 -1.71 4.77 11.52
C GLN A 212 -2.85 5.69 11.05
N MET A 213 -2.53 6.71 10.25
CA MET A 213 -3.53 7.58 9.62
C MET A 213 -4.51 6.77 8.77
N TYR A 214 -4.02 5.85 7.93
CA TYR A 214 -4.88 5.03 7.07
C TYR A 214 -5.77 4.08 7.88
N GLY A 215 -5.27 3.48 8.96
CA GLY A 215 -6.04 2.64 9.87
C GLY A 215 -7.16 3.41 10.57
N LEU A 216 -6.82 4.54 11.20
CA LEU A 216 -7.75 5.40 11.93
C LEU A 216 -8.90 5.95 11.07
N HIS A 217 -8.65 6.21 9.78
CA HIS A 217 -9.64 6.84 8.89
C HIS A 217 -10.12 5.94 7.75
N ARG A 218 -9.86 4.62 7.81
CA ARG A 218 -10.09 3.66 6.72
C ARG A 218 -11.49 3.75 6.11
N ASP A 219 -12.53 3.85 6.95
CA ASP A 219 -13.93 3.95 6.52
C ASP A 219 -14.26 5.25 5.77
N GLU A 220 -13.72 6.40 6.20
CA GLU A 220 -13.95 7.69 5.53
C GLU A 220 -13.19 7.76 4.20
N ILE A 221 -11.98 7.20 4.17
CA ILE A 221 -11.17 7.07 2.95
C ILE A 221 -11.90 6.17 1.94
N ASP A 222 -12.35 4.99 2.35
CA ASP A 222 -13.12 4.05 1.51
C ASP A 222 -14.41 4.67 0.97
N ARG A 223 -15.16 5.38 1.84
CA ARG A 223 -16.39 6.08 1.48
C ARG A 223 -16.16 7.11 0.38
N VAL A 224 -15.11 7.93 0.49
CA VAL A 224 -14.81 8.99 -0.49
C VAL A 224 -14.22 8.41 -1.77
N GLU A 225 -13.31 7.45 -1.69
CA GLU A 225 -12.67 6.84 -2.86
C GLU A 225 -13.67 6.04 -3.71
N ARG A 226 -14.56 5.23 -3.10
CA ARG A 226 -15.63 4.54 -3.85
C ARG A 226 -16.64 5.51 -4.50
N ALA A 227 -16.86 6.68 -3.89
CA ALA A 227 -17.80 7.67 -4.41
C ALA A 227 -17.19 8.57 -5.52
N HIS A 228 -15.88 8.85 -5.45
CA HIS A 228 -15.27 9.93 -6.22
C HIS A 228 -13.87 9.66 -6.77
N GLY A 229 -13.20 8.57 -6.43
CA GLY A 229 -11.84 8.28 -6.89
C GLY A 229 -11.69 6.83 -7.31
N VAL A 230 -10.77 6.12 -6.66
CA VAL A 230 -10.49 4.70 -6.90
C VAL A 230 -10.27 4.03 -5.54
N SER A 231 -11.07 3.02 -5.21
CA SER A 231 -10.95 2.32 -3.93
C SER A 231 -9.59 1.62 -3.79
N ILE A 232 -9.23 1.21 -2.57
CA ILE A 232 -7.94 0.55 -2.31
C ILE A 232 -7.80 -0.78 -3.08
N GLU A 233 -8.91 -1.43 -3.43
CA GLU A 233 -8.97 -2.63 -4.27
C GLU A 233 -9.00 -2.32 -5.78
N GLY A 234 -8.77 -1.06 -6.19
CA GLY A 234 -8.75 -0.63 -7.59
C GLY A 234 -10.12 -0.34 -8.22
N VAL A 235 -11.22 -0.35 -7.47
CA VAL A 235 -12.57 -0.13 -8.01
C VAL A 235 -12.79 1.35 -8.28
N GLN A 236 -12.92 1.73 -9.55
CA GLN A 236 -13.13 3.13 -9.94
C GLN A 236 -14.56 3.59 -9.65
N ALA A 237 -14.70 4.80 -9.11
CA ALA A 237 -15.99 5.46 -8.97
C ALA A 237 -16.63 5.76 -10.33
N SER A 238 -17.97 5.73 -10.40
CA SER A 238 -18.74 6.05 -11.62
C SER A 238 -18.42 7.43 -12.22
N ARG A 239 -17.94 8.36 -11.39
CA ARG A 239 -17.33 9.61 -11.82
C ARG A 239 -16.01 9.86 -11.08
N ASN A 240 -14.97 9.18 -11.54
CA ASN A 240 -13.59 9.28 -11.05
C ASN A 240 -13.03 10.72 -11.19
N ARG A 241 -12.95 11.43 -10.07
CA ARG A 241 -12.44 12.80 -9.94
C ARG A 241 -10.92 12.87 -9.91
N ILE A 242 -10.22 11.79 -9.62
CA ILE A 242 -8.76 11.72 -9.77
C ILE A 242 -8.41 11.83 -11.27
N ALA A 243 -9.08 11.04 -12.11
CA ALA A 243 -8.94 11.12 -13.56
C ALA A 243 -9.38 12.49 -14.13
N GLU A 244 -10.47 13.09 -13.61
CA GLU A 244 -10.84 14.47 -13.99
C GLU A 244 -9.79 15.50 -13.55
N ALA A 245 -9.21 15.38 -12.35
CA ALA A 245 -8.18 16.31 -11.86
C ALA A 245 -6.92 16.27 -12.74
N ASN A 246 -6.45 15.07 -13.07
CA ASN A 246 -5.28 14.87 -13.94
C ASN A 246 -5.49 15.41 -15.36
N ARG A 247 -6.70 15.28 -15.90
CA ARG A 247 -7.07 15.85 -17.20
C ARG A 247 -7.22 17.38 -17.16
N ASP A 248 -7.87 17.91 -16.13
CA ASP A 248 -8.29 19.31 -16.06
C ASP A 248 -7.21 20.23 -15.46
N TYR A 249 -6.22 19.68 -14.75
CA TYR A 249 -5.10 20.43 -14.14
C TYR A 249 -3.72 19.99 -14.69
N PRO A 250 -3.49 19.99 -16.02
CA PRO A 250 -2.27 19.44 -16.63
C PRO A 250 -0.99 20.25 -16.31
N ALA A 251 -1.10 21.46 -15.76
CA ALA A 251 0.04 22.21 -15.26
C ALA A 251 0.51 21.68 -13.90
N LEU A 252 -0.42 21.48 -12.97
CA LEU A 252 -0.16 20.83 -11.67
C LEU A 252 0.37 19.41 -11.89
N ALA A 253 -0.25 18.65 -12.80
CA ALA A 253 0.13 17.27 -13.06
C ALA A 253 1.51 17.08 -13.75
N ARG A 254 2.07 18.15 -14.35
CA ARG A 254 3.46 18.19 -14.85
C ARG A 254 4.47 18.56 -13.77
N GLU A 255 4.04 19.29 -12.74
CA GLU A 255 4.91 19.86 -11.73
C GLU A 255 5.03 18.95 -10.49
N TYR A 256 3.91 18.39 -10.05
CA TYR A 256 3.82 17.54 -8.85
C TYR A 256 3.65 16.05 -9.18
N GLY A 257 3.52 15.71 -10.47
CA GLY A 257 3.11 14.37 -10.92
C GLY A 257 1.60 14.21 -10.99
N GLN A 258 1.14 13.04 -11.46
CA GLN A 258 -0.29 12.73 -11.51
C GLN A 258 -0.84 12.59 -10.10
N VAL A 259 -2.02 13.15 -9.85
CA VAL A 259 -2.83 12.90 -8.66
C VAL A 259 -3.02 11.39 -8.50
N GLN A 260 -2.59 10.86 -7.37
CA GLN A 260 -2.44 9.43 -7.12
C GLN A 260 -3.74 8.77 -6.61
N THR A 261 -3.92 7.47 -6.92
CA THR A 261 -4.92 6.66 -6.21
C THR A 261 -4.49 6.46 -4.76
N ILE A 262 -5.41 6.07 -3.87
CA ILE A 262 -5.03 5.76 -2.49
C ILE A 262 -4.03 4.59 -2.40
N ALA A 263 -4.11 3.62 -3.33
CA ALA A 263 -3.14 2.53 -3.41
C ALA A 263 -1.73 3.05 -3.72
N ASP A 264 -1.60 3.88 -4.76
CA ASP A 264 -0.32 4.48 -5.14
C ASP A 264 0.25 5.37 -4.03
N SER A 265 -0.59 6.16 -3.35
CA SER A 265 -0.16 7.03 -2.24
C SER A 265 0.34 6.25 -1.03
N LEU A 266 -0.21 5.08 -0.72
CA LEU A 266 0.23 4.25 0.41
C LEU A 266 1.44 3.36 0.07
N GLU A 267 1.82 3.24 -1.20
CA GLU A 267 2.86 2.32 -1.67
C GLU A 267 4.24 2.55 -1.01
N PRO A 268 4.77 3.79 -0.88
CA PRO A 268 6.07 4.02 -0.24
C PRO A 268 6.12 3.63 1.25
N ALA A 269 5.04 3.89 1.99
CA ALA A 269 4.89 3.44 3.37
C ALA A 269 4.83 1.90 3.45
N ARG A 270 4.01 1.27 2.61
CA ARG A 270 3.86 -0.19 2.54
C ARG A 270 5.19 -0.90 2.29
N GLN A 271 5.96 -0.47 1.28
CA GLN A 271 7.27 -1.04 0.98
C GLN A 271 8.25 -0.87 2.15
N THR A 272 8.18 0.26 2.85
CA THR A 272 9.04 0.56 4.00
C THR A 272 8.70 -0.28 5.23
N LEU A 273 7.41 -0.47 5.53
CA LEU A 273 6.94 -1.37 6.60
C LEU A 273 7.31 -2.83 6.32
N LEU A 274 7.10 -3.31 5.09
CA LEU A 274 7.48 -4.68 4.70
C LEU A 274 9.00 -4.87 4.66
N ARG A 275 9.79 -3.83 4.36
CA ARG A 275 11.26 -3.87 4.50
C ARG A 275 11.66 -3.97 5.98
N GLN A 276 11.14 -3.11 6.85
CA GLN A 276 11.41 -3.14 8.28
C GLN A 276 11.04 -4.50 8.90
N ALA A 277 9.82 -5.00 8.63
CA ALA A 277 9.35 -6.27 9.17
C ALA A 277 10.24 -7.45 8.74
N ARG A 278 10.82 -7.43 7.53
CA ARG A 278 11.79 -8.44 7.06
C ARG A 278 13.17 -8.33 7.71
N GLU A 279 13.63 -7.11 7.97
CA GLU A 279 14.90 -6.87 8.67
C GLU A 279 14.82 -7.33 10.14
N GLU A 280 13.66 -7.11 10.77
CA GLU A 280 13.34 -7.59 12.12
C GLU A 280 13.06 -9.10 12.16
N ASN A 281 12.44 -9.66 11.12
CA ASN A 281 12.01 -11.07 11.04
C ASN A 281 12.59 -11.78 9.81
N PRO A 282 13.92 -12.02 9.75
CA PRO A 282 14.57 -12.58 8.55
C PRO A 282 14.09 -14.00 8.21
N ALA A 283 13.56 -14.75 9.18
CA ALA A 283 12.96 -16.06 8.95
C ALA A 283 11.65 -16.01 8.12
N LEU A 284 11.03 -14.83 7.99
CA LEU A 284 9.82 -14.59 7.20
C LEU A 284 10.08 -13.72 5.95
N ALA A 285 11.35 -13.56 5.54
CA ALA A 285 11.75 -12.70 4.43
C ALA A 285 10.98 -12.97 3.12
N ASP A 286 10.70 -14.24 2.83
CA ASP A 286 9.97 -14.69 1.63
C ASP A 286 8.44 -14.55 1.74
N ARG A 287 7.90 -14.31 2.95
CA ARG A 287 6.46 -14.05 3.17
C ARG A 287 6.15 -12.56 3.21
N LEU A 288 6.98 -11.77 3.87
CA LEU A 288 6.77 -10.33 4.10
C LEU A 288 7.11 -9.48 2.85
N THR A 289 6.52 -9.83 1.71
CA THR A 289 6.81 -9.25 0.40
C THR A 289 5.66 -8.39 -0.13
N PRO A 290 5.93 -7.46 -1.06
CA PRO A 290 4.91 -6.63 -1.70
C PRO A 290 3.81 -7.42 -2.45
N GLU A 291 4.05 -8.66 -2.81
CA GLU A 291 3.10 -9.51 -3.55
C GLU A 291 2.07 -10.17 -2.62
N ASN A 292 2.43 -10.37 -1.34
CA ASN A 292 1.57 -11.03 -0.36
C ASN A 292 0.71 -10.04 0.45
N PHE A 293 1.18 -8.81 0.69
CA PHE A 293 0.50 -7.83 1.55
C PHE A 293 0.31 -6.47 0.86
N THR A 294 -0.87 -6.21 0.31
CA THR A 294 -1.28 -4.87 -0.16
C THR A 294 -1.55 -3.93 1.03
N ALA A 295 -1.63 -2.61 0.80
CA ALA A 295 -1.69 -1.63 1.89
C ALA A 295 -2.94 -1.76 2.79
N ASP A 296 -4.04 -2.33 2.27
CA ASP A 296 -5.21 -2.66 3.07
C ASP A 296 -5.04 -3.91 3.95
N ARG A 297 -4.10 -4.80 3.61
CA ARG A 297 -3.78 -6.03 4.34
C ARG A 297 -2.78 -5.82 5.47
N ILE A 298 -2.23 -4.61 5.61
CA ILE A 298 -1.40 -4.25 6.75
C ILE A 298 -2.31 -3.55 7.77
N PHE A 299 -2.28 -4.07 8.99
CA PHE A 299 -2.95 -3.55 10.17
C PHE A 299 -1.89 -3.31 11.23
N LEU A 300 -1.91 -2.12 11.82
CA LEU A 300 -0.92 -1.69 12.79
C LEU A 300 -1.62 -0.87 13.86
N ASP A 301 -1.14 -0.98 15.10
CA ASP A 301 -1.61 -0.18 16.22
C ASP A 301 -1.64 1.32 15.87
N PRO A 302 -2.80 1.99 15.98
CA PRO A 302 -2.90 3.44 15.81
C PRO A 302 -2.08 4.26 16.81
N GLY A 303 -1.55 3.66 17.87
CA GLY A 303 -0.83 4.30 18.98
C GLY A 303 -1.74 5.09 19.90
N ARG A 304 -3.06 4.94 19.77
CA ARG A 304 -4.08 5.64 20.56
C ARG A 304 -5.48 5.05 20.37
N ASP A 305 -6.24 5.02 21.46
CA ASP A 305 -7.67 4.82 21.41
C ASP A 305 -8.35 6.02 20.72
N LEU A 306 -9.15 5.74 19.69
CA LEU A 306 -10.21 6.68 19.31
C LEU A 306 -11.17 6.76 20.51
N ARG A 307 -11.34 7.96 21.09
CA ARG A 307 -12.29 8.17 22.20
C ARG A 307 -13.64 7.58 21.83
N ASP A 308 -14.00 6.53 22.56
CA ASP A 308 -15.07 5.60 22.23
C ASP A 308 -16.33 6.35 21.81
N ALA A 309 -16.90 6.03 20.63
CA ALA A 309 -18.03 6.79 20.09
C ALA A 309 -19.20 6.86 21.09
N ALA A 310 -19.38 5.80 21.89
CA ALA A 310 -20.35 5.73 22.98
C ALA A 310 -20.05 6.69 24.16
N SER A 311 -18.79 6.91 24.52
CA SER A 311 -18.38 7.92 25.51
C SER A 311 -18.69 9.32 25.00
N VAL A 312 -18.31 9.61 23.74
CA VAL A 312 -18.53 10.94 23.15
C VAL A 312 -20.02 11.20 22.90
N ASP A 313 -20.80 10.19 22.51
CA ASP A 313 -22.26 10.30 22.41
C ASP A 313 -22.94 10.46 23.79
N GLN A 314 -22.41 9.83 24.85
CA GLN A 314 -22.88 10.07 26.22
C GLN A 314 -22.56 11.50 26.70
N ASP A 315 -21.38 12.03 26.37
CA ASP A 315 -21.02 13.42 26.66
C ASP A 315 -21.88 14.40 25.85
N LEU A 316 -22.10 14.16 24.54
CA LEU A 316 -23.02 14.95 23.72
C LEU A 316 -24.45 14.90 24.26
N ALA A 317 -24.95 13.72 24.67
CA ALA A 317 -26.27 13.57 25.26
C ALA A 317 -26.36 14.31 26.60
N SER A 318 -25.33 14.21 27.43
CA SER A 318 -25.24 14.91 28.71
C SER A 318 -25.20 16.43 28.54
N MET A 319 -24.45 16.95 27.56
CA MET A 319 -24.42 18.37 27.19
C MET A 319 -25.76 18.86 26.61
N ARG A 320 -26.41 18.07 25.74
CA ARG A 320 -27.73 18.38 25.17
C ARG A 320 -28.85 18.42 26.23
N ASN A 321 -28.72 17.63 27.28
CA ASN A 321 -29.70 17.53 28.37
C ASN A 321 -29.49 18.56 29.50
N GLN A 322 -28.50 19.46 29.39
CA GLN A 322 -28.31 20.53 30.38
C GLN A 322 -29.44 21.56 30.35
N ARG A 323 -29.73 22.18 31.50
CA ARG A 323 -30.82 23.17 31.66
C ARG A 323 -30.62 24.46 30.84
N ASN A 324 -29.38 24.73 30.44
CA ASN A 324 -28.97 25.68 29.41
C ASN A 324 -27.89 24.99 28.57
N PRO A 325 -28.22 24.31 27.46
CA PRO A 325 -27.23 23.57 26.67
C PRO A 325 -26.28 24.54 25.95
N PRO A 326 -25.01 24.14 25.71
CA PRO A 326 -24.09 24.90 24.89
C PRO A 326 -24.62 25.05 23.45
N ARG A 327 -24.15 26.09 22.74
CA ARG A 327 -24.64 26.38 21.38
C ARG A 327 -24.30 25.23 20.42
N ALA A 328 -25.11 25.04 19.38
CA ALA A 328 -24.91 24.00 18.37
C ALA A 328 -23.48 23.91 17.75
N PRO A 329 -22.74 25.02 17.53
CA PRO A 329 -21.33 24.95 17.12
C PRO A 329 -20.42 24.21 18.09
N THR A 330 -20.65 24.34 19.41
CA THR A 330 -19.90 23.61 20.45
C THR A 330 -20.22 22.12 20.42
N ILE A 331 -21.49 21.74 20.23
CA ILE A 331 -21.90 20.34 20.08
C ILE A 331 -21.29 19.73 18.80
N ASN A 332 -21.18 20.52 17.72
CA ASN A 332 -20.52 20.11 16.48
C ASN A 332 -18.99 20.13 16.55
N ALA A 333 -18.40 20.85 17.52
CA ALA A 333 -16.97 20.80 17.83
C ALA A 333 -16.65 19.53 18.61
N VAL A 334 -17.40 19.23 19.68
CA VAL A 334 -17.23 17.98 20.47
C VAL A 334 -17.50 16.73 19.61
N GLY A 335 -18.48 16.78 18.71
CA GLY A 335 -18.68 15.71 17.70
C GLY A 335 -17.57 15.63 16.63
N ARG A 336 -16.59 16.54 16.64
CA ARG A 336 -15.36 16.49 15.82
C ARG A 336 -14.11 16.22 16.66
N GLU A 337 -14.14 16.49 17.98
CA GLU A 337 -13.11 16.11 18.97
C GLU A 337 -12.91 14.58 19.10
N GLN A 338 -13.77 13.76 18.48
CA GLN A 338 -13.50 12.34 18.17
C GLN A 338 -12.18 12.15 17.39
N ARG A 339 -11.65 13.20 16.76
CA ARG A 339 -10.37 13.20 16.02
C ARG A 339 -9.39 14.20 16.62
N ASN A 340 -9.13 14.11 17.93
CA ASN A 340 -7.95 14.78 18.49
C ASN A 340 -6.72 14.09 17.89
N SER A 341 -6.04 14.79 17.00
CA SER A 341 -5.08 14.19 16.07
C SER A 341 -3.62 14.49 16.40
N THR A 342 -3.40 15.08 17.58
CA THR A 342 -2.12 15.49 18.15
C THR A 342 -1.11 14.36 18.16
N ARG A 343 0.14 14.71 17.83
CA ARG A 343 1.29 13.79 17.91
C ARG A 343 1.60 13.40 19.36
N ASP A 344 1.26 14.28 20.31
CA ASP A 344 1.44 14.09 21.75
C ASP A 344 0.46 13.06 22.36
N ASP A 345 -0.57 12.63 21.61
CA ASP A 345 -1.53 11.60 22.02
C ASP A 345 -1.11 10.19 21.56
N VAL A 346 0.06 10.02 20.92
CA VAL A 346 0.56 8.72 20.46
C VAL A 346 1.41 8.06 21.56
N ASP A 347 0.87 7.02 22.18
CA ASP A 347 1.52 6.20 23.20
C ASP A 347 2.24 5.00 22.53
N PRO A 348 3.56 4.81 22.71
CA PRO A 348 4.28 3.66 22.15
C PRO A 348 4.05 2.35 22.92
N ASP A 349 3.43 2.39 24.11
CA ASP A 349 3.04 1.24 24.92
C ASP A 349 1.49 1.05 24.90
N HIS A 350 0.84 1.48 23.81
CA HIS A 350 -0.61 1.48 23.64
C HIS A 350 -1.20 0.06 23.44
N ALA A 351 -2.04 -0.38 24.38
CA ALA A 351 -2.73 -1.68 24.28
C ALA A 351 -3.84 -1.68 23.20
N ALA A 352 -3.49 -2.09 21.99
CA ALA A 352 -4.35 -2.09 20.81
C ALA A 352 -5.30 -3.29 20.74
N ASN A 353 -6.41 -3.13 20.02
CA ASN A 353 -7.26 -4.23 19.57
C ASN A 353 -7.33 -4.20 18.04
N ILE A 354 -6.52 -5.04 17.40
CA ILE A 354 -6.33 -5.11 15.95
C ILE A 354 -7.14 -6.29 15.41
N ASP A 355 -8.22 -6.01 14.69
CA ASP A 355 -9.14 -7.01 14.12
C ASP A 355 -9.19 -6.86 12.60
N SER A 356 -8.59 -7.80 11.86
CA SER A 356 -8.56 -7.78 10.39
C SER A 356 -9.77 -8.43 9.72
N ARG A 357 -10.65 -9.09 10.50
CA ARG A 357 -11.76 -9.91 9.98
C ARG A 357 -12.71 -9.11 9.10
N ARG A 358 -12.75 -9.45 7.81
CA ARG A 358 -13.57 -8.72 6.82
C ARG A 358 -14.89 -9.41 6.54
N MET A 359 -15.98 -8.84 7.03
CA MET A 359 -17.33 -9.38 6.81
C MET A 359 -17.93 -8.91 5.48
N SER A 360 -18.40 -9.86 4.68
CA SER A 360 -19.19 -9.59 3.47
C SER A 360 -20.48 -8.84 3.79
N ARG A 361 -20.76 -7.74 3.07
CA ARG A 361 -21.96 -6.91 3.27
C ARG A 361 -23.21 -7.66 2.76
N GLY A 362 -24.02 -8.20 3.66
CA GLY A 362 -25.27 -8.90 3.32
C GLY A 362 -26.12 -9.30 4.53
N GLN A 363 -27.28 -9.92 4.28
CA GLN A 363 -28.19 -10.39 5.35
C GLN A 363 -27.64 -11.57 6.18
N ASN A 364 -26.57 -12.21 5.72
CA ASN A 364 -25.85 -13.23 6.46
C ASN A 364 -24.34 -12.98 6.28
N PRO A 365 -23.74 -12.08 7.08
CA PRO A 365 -22.34 -11.70 6.92
C PRO A 365 -21.45 -12.93 7.09
N GLN A 366 -20.62 -13.21 6.09
CA GLN A 366 -19.58 -14.23 6.15
C GLN A 366 -18.23 -13.55 6.03
N GLU A 367 -17.26 -14.08 6.75
CA GLU A 367 -15.89 -13.62 6.69
C GLU A 367 -15.21 -14.00 5.36
N ILE A 368 -14.59 -13.00 4.74
CA ILE A 368 -13.87 -13.09 3.48
C ILE A 368 -12.42 -13.45 3.80
N ALA A 369 -11.98 -14.63 3.34
CA ALA A 369 -10.61 -15.06 3.55
C ALA A 369 -9.59 -14.13 2.87
N SER A 370 -8.49 -13.85 3.58
CA SER A 370 -7.51 -12.81 3.34
C SER A 370 -6.22 -13.15 4.07
N ASN A 371 -5.05 -12.90 3.47
CA ASN A 371 -3.79 -13.02 4.20
C ASN A 371 -3.40 -11.61 4.67
N ASP A 372 -3.43 -11.39 5.97
CA ASP A 372 -3.21 -10.09 6.61
C ASP A 372 -1.95 -10.09 7.49
N LEU A 373 -1.33 -8.91 7.60
CA LEU A 373 -0.16 -8.62 8.43
C LEU A 373 -0.59 -7.70 9.57
N LEU A 374 -0.57 -8.22 10.79
CA LEU A 374 -0.97 -7.51 12.00
C LEU A 374 0.28 -7.18 12.83
N LEU A 375 0.40 -5.92 13.25
CA LEU A 375 1.54 -5.36 13.97
C LEU A 375 1.06 -4.63 15.24
N GLY A 376 1.16 -5.26 16.41
CA GLY A 376 0.79 -4.65 17.70
C GLY A 376 1.75 -3.54 18.14
N ALA A 377 3.05 -3.77 17.91
CA ALA A 377 4.17 -2.89 18.24
C ALA A 377 4.55 -2.85 19.73
N GLY A 378 3.73 -2.27 20.61
CA GLY A 378 4.07 -2.15 22.02
C GLY A 378 2.85 -1.85 22.88
N GLY A 379 2.64 -2.64 23.93
CA GLY A 379 1.42 -2.57 24.72
C GLY A 379 1.09 -3.90 25.39
N ASN A 380 -0.20 -4.21 25.53
CA ASN A 380 -0.67 -5.58 25.77
C ASN A 380 -1.80 -5.81 24.77
N ASP A 381 -1.44 -6.19 23.56
CA ASP A 381 -2.30 -6.07 22.40
C ASP A 381 -3.23 -7.28 22.25
N THR A 382 -4.29 -7.11 21.48
CA THR A 382 -5.11 -8.22 20.98
C THR A 382 -5.11 -8.16 19.46
N LEU A 383 -4.52 -9.18 18.82
CA LEU A 383 -4.46 -9.29 17.36
C LEU A 383 -5.38 -10.44 16.93
N ILE A 384 -6.27 -10.18 15.97
CA ILE A 384 -7.26 -11.14 15.45
C ILE A 384 -7.16 -11.14 13.92
N GLY A 385 -6.47 -12.15 13.38
CA GLY A 385 -6.23 -12.37 11.95
C GLY A 385 -7.52 -12.68 11.19
N GLY A 386 -8.12 -13.83 11.49
CA GLY A 386 -9.39 -14.25 10.94
C GLY A 386 -9.30 -15.53 10.11
N ARG A 387 -9.46 -15.39 8.79
CA ARG A 387 -9.41 -16.51 7.84
C ARG A 387 -8.37 -16.23 6.76
N GLY A 388 -7.33 -17.04 6.68
CA GLY A 388 -6.26 -16.93 5.70
C GLY A 388 -4.93 -17.40 6.27
N ASP A 389 -3.84 -17.25 5.53
CA ASP A 389 -2.51 -17.53 6.06
C ASP A 389 -1.89 -16.22 6.59
N ASP A 390 -2.23 -15.83 7.83
CA ASP A 390 -1.88 -14.52 8.39
C ASP A 390 -0.45 -14.48 8.97
N VAL A 391 0.02 -13.26 9.26
CA VAL A 391 1.23 -13.00 10.04
C VAL A 391 0.89 -12.03 11.18
N LEU A 392 0.95 -12.54 12.41
CA LEU A 392 0.70 -11.78 13.63
C LEU A 392 2.04 -11.52 14.31
N ILE A 393 2.41 -10.25 14.42
CA ILE A 393 3.57 -9.78 15.17
C ILE A 393 3.00 -8.98 16.34
N GLY A 394 3.06 -9.54 17.55
CA GLY A 394 2.64 -8.85 18.77
C GLY A 394 3.48 -7.60 18.97
N GLY A 395 4.66 -7.75 19.52
CA GLY A 395 5.60 -6.65 19.73
C GLY A 395 6.27 -6.80 21.07
N THR A 396 6.41 -5.71 21.81
CA THR A 396 6.85 -5.74 23.21
C THR A 396 5.66 -5.63 24.14
N GLY A 397 5.43 -6.64 24.98
CA GLY A 397 4.23 -6.64 25.81
C GLY A 397 3.82 -8.00 26.32
N ARG A 398 2.51 -8.16 26.51
CA ARG A 398 1.87 -9.46 26.76
C ARG A 398 0.63 -9.56 25.90
N ASP A 399 0.84 -10.05 24.69
CA ASP A 399 -0.15 -9.94 23.64
C ASP A 399 -1.04 -11.19 23.59
N THR A 400 -2.28 -10.99 23.15
CA THR A 400 -3.23 -12.07 22.85
C THR A 400 -3.34 -12.20 21.34
N LEU A 401 -2.62 -13.16 20.77
CA LEU A 401 -2.57 -13.38 19.33
C LEU A 401 -3.59 -14.46 18.92
N ARG A 402 -4.41 -14.16 17.93
CA ARG A 402 -5.43 -15.06 17.40
C ARG A 402 -5.38 -15.06 15.88
N GLY A 403 -4.83 -16.11 15.27
CA GLY A 403 -4.87 -16.30 13.82
C GLY A 403 -6.30 -16.63 13.39
N GLY A 404 -6.60 -17.91 13.16
CA GLY A 404 -7.98 -18.39 13.10
C GLY A 404 -8.13 -19.66 12.25
N GLU A 405 -8.63 -19.51 11.02
CA GLU A 405 -8.63 -20.58 10.00
C GLU A 405 -7.50 -20.34 9.00
N GLY A 406 -6.49 -21.20 8.96
CA GLY A 406 -5.40 -21.16 7.97
C GLY A 406 -4.01 -21.40 8.56
N ASN A 407 -2.94 -21.21 7.77
CA ASN A 407 -1.57 -21.48 8.19
C ASN A 407 -0.91 -20.22 8.75
N ASP A 408 -1.39 -19.80 9.91
CA ASP A 408 -0.96 -18.56 10.54
C ASP A 408 0.50 -18.58 10.98
N THR A 409 1.06 -17.41 11.22
CA THR A 409 2.40 -17.33 11.81
C THR A 409 2.50 -16.23 12.84
N TYR A 410 2.92 -16.66 14.03
CA TYR A 410 3.02 -15.86 15.22
C TYR A 410 4.49 -15.51 15.48
N ILE A 411 4.81 -14.22 15.48
CA ILE A 411 6.04 -13.68 16.08
C ILE A 411 5.67 -13.19 17.48
N VAL A 412 6.29 -13.77 18.49
CA VAL A 412 5.94 -13.56 19.91
C VAL A 412 7.12 -13.09 20.76
N ASP A 413 6.79 -12.44 21.87
CA ASP A 413 7.69 -12.01 22.95
C ASP A 413 7.32 -12.62 24.33
N ASP A 414 8.05 -12.24 25.37
CA ASP A 414 7.99 -12.77 26.73
C ASP A 414 6.68 -12.44 27.49
N GLY A 415 5.67 -13.25 27.25
CA GLY A 415 4.40 -13.26 28.00
C GLY A 415 3.17 -13.52 27.15
N ASP A 416 3.35 -13.64 25.84
CA ASP A 416 2.27 -13.76 24.87
C ASP A 416 1.44 -15.05 25.02
N VAL A 417 0.18 -14.93 24.60
CA VAL A 417 -0.82 -15.99 24.61
C VAL A 417 -1.39 -16.16 23.20
N ILE A 418 -1.15 -17.34 22.63
CA ILE A 418 -1.60 -17.72 21.29
C ILE A 418 -2.88 -18.55 21.41
N HIS A 419 -3.92 -18.15 20.68
CA HIS A 419 -5.12 -18.94 20.42
C HIS A 419 -5.24 -19.22 18.93
N ASP A 420 -5.18 -20.49 18.55
CA ASP A 420 -5.31 -20.90 17.16
C ASP A 420 -6.51 -21.84 17.02
N ALA A 421 -7.43 -21.56 16.08
CA ALA A 421 -8.75 -22.17 16.07
C ALA A 421 -8.81 -23.49 15.28
N ASP A 422 -7.92 -23.68 14.30
CA ASP A 422 -7.80 -24.94 13.54
C ASP A 422 -6.49 -25.71 13.83
N HIS A 423 -5.61 -25.09 14.63
CA HIS A 423 -4.30 -25.55 15.10
C HIS A 423 -3.19 -25.60 14.04
N ASN A 424 -3.36 -24.98 12.88
CA ASN A 424 -2.36 -24.94 11.81
C ASN A 424 -1.47 -23.69 11.88
N GLY A 425 -0.32 -23.71 11.21
CA GLY A 425 0.62 -22.59 11.21
C GLY A 425 1.91 -22.84 11.99
N LYS A 426 2.55 -21.77 12.47
CA LYS A 426 3.89 -21.78 13.12
C LYS A 426 4.08 -20.67 14.14
N VAL A 427 4.88 -20.92 15.18
CA VAL A 427 5.31 -19.89 16.15
C VAL A 427 6.82 -19.66 16.04
N TYR A 428 7.25 -18.40 16.12
CA TYR A 428 8.64 -17.99 16.24
C TYR A 428 8.81 -17.09 17.46
N TRP A 429 9.75 -17.44 18.32
CA TRP A 429 10.11 -16.65 19.52
C TRP A 429 11.60 -16.32 19.44
N ASN A 430 11.96 -15.05 19.62
CA ASN A 430 13.34 -14.59 19.46
C ASN A 430 13.97 -15.02 18.10
N GLY A 431 13.19 -14.96 17.02
CA GLY A 431 13.60 -15.35 15.66
C GLY A 431 13.75 -16.86 15.42
N HIS A 432 13.52 -17.71 16.43
CA HIS A 432 13.65 -19.16 16.33
C HIS A 432 12.27 -19.85 16.31
N PRO A 433 12.01 -20.79 15.39
CA PRO A 433 10.74 -21.51 15.35
C PRO A 433 10.58 -22.43 16.57
N LEU A 434 9.38 -22.45 17.16
CA LEU A 434 9.01 -23.42 18.17
C LEU A 434 8.65 -24.74 17.48
N ALA A 435 9.63 -25.62 17.29
CA ALA A 435 9.42 -26.93 16.66
C ALA A 435 8.98 -28.04 17.65
N GLY A 436 8.95 -27.73 18.95
CA GLY A 436 8.74 -28.71 20.02
C GLY A 436 10.05 -29.30 20.55
N GLY A 437 9.96 -30.50 21.13
CA GLY A 437 11.05 -31.05 21.92
C GLY A 437 10.86 -32.50 22.36
N THR A 438 11.90 -33.05 22.98
CA THR A 438 11.89 -34.43 23.51
C THR A 438 12.13 -34.47 25.01
N LEU A 439 11.55 -35.48 25.68
CA LEU A 439 11.93 -35.84 27.05
C LEU A 439 13.42 -36.22 27.08
N ARG A 440 14.22 -35.61 27.97
CA ARG A 440 15.59 -36.03 28.24
C ARG A 440 15.67 -36.83 29.54
N GLU A 441 16.69 -37.67 29.66
CA GLU A 441 16.91 -38.46 30.87
C GLU A 441 17.18 -37.54 32.08
N GLY A 442 16.35 -37.64 33.11
CA GLY A 442 16.41 -36.80 34.31
C GLY A 442 15.59 -35.52 34.27
N ASP A 443 14.91 -35.18 33.17
CA ASP A 443 13.91 -34.11 33.17
C ASP A 443 12.65 -34.54 33.96
N PRO A 444 11.92 -33.60 34.61
CA PRO A 444 10.65 -33.89 35.26
C PRO A 444 9.60 -34.42 34.28
N GLU A 445 8.66 -35.24 34.77
CA GLU A 445 7.56 -35.75 33.94
C GLU A 445 6.79 -34.61 33.26
N GLY A 446 6.47 -34.79 31.97
CA GLY A 446 5.80 -33.77 31.15
C GLY A 446 6.68 -32.58 30.74
N THR A 447 8.00 -32.60 31.01
CA THR A 447 8.95 -31.56 30.60
C THR A 447 9.75 -32.01 29.39
N PHE A 448 9.52 -31.37 28.23
CA PHE A 448 10.25 -31.64 26.99
C PHE A 448 11.22 -30.48 26.71
N ARG A 449 12.33 -30.74 26.02
CA ARG A 449 13.29 -29.70 25.63
C ARG A 449 13.53 -29.70 24.12
N SER A 450 13.69 -28.50 23.55
CA SER A 450 14.19 -28.31 22.18
C SER A 450 15.53 -29.03 21.98
N GLU A 451 15.95 -29.28 20.74
CA GLU A 451 17.24 -29.93 20.45
C GLU A 451 18.43 -29.13 21.01
N ASP A 452 18.41 -27.81 20.83
CA ASP A 452 19.42 -26.90 21.39
C ASP A 452 19.32 -26.72 22.92
N GLY A 453 18.23 -27.18 23.54
CA GLY A 453 17.97 -27.10 24.97
C GLY A 453 17.57 -25.72 25.50
N ARG A 454 17.42 -24.71 24.64
CA ARG A 454 17.05 -23.33 25.02
C ARG A 454 15.59 -23.19 25.47
N GLN A 455 14.71 -24.00 24.90
CA GLN A 455 13.27 -23.94 25.14
C GLN A 455 12.84 -25.17 25.93
N ILE A 456 12.04 -24.94 26.97
CA ILE A 456 11.43 -25.95 27.82
C ILE A 456 9.92 -25.90 27.60
N TYR A 457 9.35 -27.03 27.19
CA TYR A 457 7.95 -27.20 26.84
C TYR A 457 7.26 -27.99 27.96
N ARG A 458 6.16 -27.46 28.52
CA ARG A 458 5.40 -28.10 29.60
C ARG A 458 3.89 -27.95 29.37
N MET A 459 3.15 -29.04 29.54
CA MET A 459 1.69 -28.98 29.58
C MET A 459 1.18 -28.44 30.92
N GLU A 460 0.33 -27.42 30.88
CA GLU A 460 -0.37 -26.85 32.03
C GLU A 460 -1.88 -26.92 31.76
N GLY A 461 -2.49 -28.05 32.15
CA GLY A 461 -3.86 -28.38 31.75
C GLY A 461 -3.94 -28.74 30.27
N ALA A 462 -4.76 -28.00 29.51
CA ALA A 462 -4.83 -28.11 28.05
C ALA A 462 -3.81 -27.21 27.33
N ASN A 463 -3.16 -26.28 28.04
CA ASN A 463 -2.25 -25.31 27.44
C ASN A 463 -0.83 -25.87 27.40
N LEU A 464 -0.06 -25.46 26.39
CA LEU A 464 1.37 -25.68 26.32
C LEU A 464 2.10 -24.39 26.67
N VAL A 465 2.84 -24.41 27.78
CA VAL A 465 3.72 -23.31 28.19
C VAL A 465 5.12 -23.61 27.71
N VAL A 466 5.70 -22.69 26.94
CA VAL A 466 7.07 -22.75 26.44
C VAL A 466 7.89 -21.68 27.16
N SER A 467 8.88 -22.07 27.95
CA SER A 467 9.72 -21.17 28.75
C SER A 467 11.18 -21.20 28.30
N ASN A 468 11.86 -20.07 28.39
CA ASN A 468 13.30 -19.93 28.11
C ASN A 468 14.13 -20.02 29.41
N ASP A 469 15.46 -19.97 29.30
CA ASP A 469 16.39 -20.01 30.43
C ASP A 469 16.53 -18.68 31.19
N GLN A 470 16.00 -17.59 30.62
CA GLN A 470 15.99 -16.23 31.19
C GLN A 470 14.75 -15.96 32.05
N GLY A 471 13.75 -16.85 32.02
CA GLY A 471 12.50 -16.76 32.80
C GLY A 471 11.29 -16.24 32.01
N GLY A 472 11.46 -15.94 30.72
CA GLY A 472 10.37 -15.64 29.79
C GLY A 472 9.52 -16.87 29.46
N SER A 473 8.27 -16.63 29.01
CA SER A 473 7.34 -17.69 28.65
C SER A 473 6.29 -17.27 27.63
N VAL A 474 6.01 -18.13 26.67
CA VAL A 474 4.88 -18.05 25.72
C VAL A 474 3.87 -19.16 26.03
N THR A 475 2.58 -18.88 25.90
CA THR A 475 1.50 -19.86 26.10
C THR A 475 0.77 -20.15 24.78
N VAL A 476 0.69 -21.43 24.39
CA VAL A 476 -0.22 -21.89 23.34
C VAL A 476 -1.44 -22.50 24.02
N VAL A 477 -2.62 -21.92 23.80
CA VAL A 477 -3.88 -22.33 24.44
C VAL A 477 -4.49 -23.54 23.71
N ASP A 478 -5.10 -24.46 24.48
CA ASP A 478 -5.78 -25.65 23.96
C ASP A 478 -4.93 -26.49 22.98
N TYR A 479 -3.64 -26.64 23.31
CA TYR A 479 -2.64 -27.32 22.48
C TYR A 479 -2.99 -28.80 22.25
N GLN A 480 -2.96 -29.22 20.98
CA GLN A 480 -3.05 -30.60 20.54
C GLN A 480 -1.68 -31.08 19.99
N PRO A 481 -1.37 -32.39 20.01
CA PRO A 481 -0.11 -32.89 19.46
C PRO A 481 0.09 -32.50 17.99
N GLY A 482 1.07 -31.63 17.71
CA GLY A 482 1.34 -31.12 16.37
C GLY A 482 0.78 -29.72 16.08
N SER A 483 -0.02 -29.12 16.98
CA SER A 483 -0.52 -27.75 16.82
C SER A 483 0.61 -26.78 16.52
N LEU A 484 0.41 -25.88 15.55
CA LEU A 484 1.39 -24.87 15.12
C LEU A 484 2.76 -25.46 14.72
N GLY A 485 2.78 -26.72 14.28
CA GLY A 485 4.00 -27.45 13.93
C GLY A 485 4.87 -27.88 15.12
N ILE A 486 4.40 -27.65 16.36
CA ILE A 486 5.11 -28.02 17.58
C ILE A 486 4.91 -29.51 17.86
N VAL A 487 6.00 -30.30 17.93
CA VAL A 487 5.93 -31.75 18.17
C VAL A 487 6.64 -32.13 19.47
N LEU A 488 5.90 -32.76 20.40
CA LEU A 488 6.42 -33.26 21.67
C LEU A 488 6.62 -34.78 21.61
N GLY A 489 7.84 -35.25 21.90
CA GLY A 489 8.23 -36.66 21.70
C GLY A 489 9.08 -37.29 22.80
N GLN A 490 9.35 -38.58 22.68
CA GLN A 490 10.31 -39.29 23.53
C GLN A 490 11.69 -39.34 22.83
N SER A 491 12.77 -39.13 23.57
CA SER A 491 14.12 -39.31 23.03
C SER A 491 14.35 -40.77 22.64
N GLN A 492 14.77 -41.03 21.40
CA GLN A 492 15.14 -42.37 20.97
C GLN A 492 16.46 -42.79 21.62
N THR A 493 16.36 -43.60 22.67
CA THR A 493 17.50 -44.23 23.31
C THR A 493 18.19 -45.20 22.35
N ARG A 494 19.39 -44.83 21.86
CA ARG A 494 20.33 -45.78 21.22
C ARG A 494 20.87 -46.77 22.26
N GLY A 495 20.07 -47.77 22.62
CA GLY A 495 20.40 -48.84 23.56
C GLY A 495 20.38 -50.22 22.91
N GLY A 496 21.52 -50.67 22.37
CA GLY A 496 21.62 -51.90 21.56
C GLY A 496 23.00 -52.57 21.58
N ASN A 497 23.58 -52.69 22.78
CA ASN A 497 24.74 -53.49 23.23
C ASN A 497 25.77 -54.07 22.22
N PRO A 498 27.08 -53.79 22.35
CA PRO A 498 28.13 -54.43 21.56
C PRO A 498 28.76 -55.65 22.26
N GLN A 499 28.67 -56.87 21.70
CA GLN A 499 29.80 -57.82 21.66
C GLN A 499 29.57 -59.12 20.88
N SER A 500 30.69 -59.63 20.35
CA SER A 500 30.97 -60.96 19.78
C SER A 500 30.54 -61.19 18.33
N GLY A 501 31.54 -61.39 17.46
CA GLY A 501 31.34 -61.60 16.03
C GLY A 501 31.71 -63.01 15.57
N HIS A 502 31.49 -63.29 14.30
CA HIS A 502 32.21 -64.26 13.49
C HIS A 502 32.30 -63.76 12.03
N ALA A 503 33.36 -64.15 11.33
CA ALA A 503 33.63 -63.76 9.94
C ALA A 503 32.74 -64.54 8.94
N PRO A 504 32.67 -64.15 7.65
CA PRO A 504 31.56 -64.53 6.77
C PRO A 504 31.70 -65.92 6.15
N GLY A 505 30.56 -66.55 5.87
CA GLY A 505 30.46 -67.85 5.18
C GLY A 505 29.14 -68.04 4.44
N GLU A 506 29.23 -67.92 3.11
CA GLU A 506 28.46 -68.59 2.04
C GLU A 506 27.04 -69.15 2.30
N VAL A 507 26.08 -68.68 1.49
CA VAL A 507 25.24 -69.56 0.64
C VAL A 507 25.21 -68.97 -0.78
N PRO A 508 25.30 -69.76 -1.88
CA PRO A 508 25.80 -69.24 -3.15
C PRO A 508 24.75 -69.13 -4.27
N GLY A 509 25.13 -68.45 -5.36
CA GLY A 509 25.08 -69.12 -6.66
C GLY A 509 24.29 -68.47 -7.79
N ARG A 510 25.07 -68.05 -8.80
CA ARG A 510 24.78 -67.94 -10.24
C ARG A 510 24.28 -66.61 -10.80
N ASP A 511 24.83 -66.11 -11.92
CA ASP A 511 26.12 -66.41 -12.56
C ASP A 511 26.57 -65.14 -13.33
N SER A 512 27.89 -64.94 -13.44
CA SER A 512 28.55 -63.82 -14.13
C SER A 512 28.64 -64.03 -15.66
N ILE A 513 29.06 -63.08 -16.51
CA ILE A 513 30.46 -62.76 -16.92
C ILE A 513 30.34 -61.70 -18.06
N ASN A 514 30.95 -60.50 -18.02
CA ASN A 514 32.25 -60.05 -18.65
C ASN A 514 32.29 -60.11 -20.22
N VAL A 515 32.92 -59.24 -21.03
CA VAL A 515 34.09 -58.32 -20.88
C VAL A 515 34.03 -57.07 -21.83
N ASN A 516 34.82 -56.03 -21.53
CA ASN A 516 35.30 -54.90 -22.38
C ASN A 516 36.36 -55.34 -23.45
N PRO A 517 37.01 -54.49 -24.30
CA PRO A 517 36.62 -53.26 -25.05
C PRO A 517 37.22 -53.21 -26.52
N THR A 518 37.58 -52.02 -27.06
CA THR A 518 38.38 -51.68 -28.29
C THR A 518 37.70 -51.86 -29.69
N SER A 519 37.97 -51.09 -30.77
CA SER A 519 38.92 -49.98 -31.08
C SER A 519 38.68 -49.24 -32.43
N ILE A 520 39.17 -47.99 -32.56
CA ILE A 520 39.67 -47.28 -33.78
C ILE A 520 38.68 -46.76 -34.86
N GLY A 521 38.84 -45.49 -35.28
CA GLY A 521 38.34 -44.97 -36.56
C GLY A 521 38.27 -43.42 -36.68
N VAL A 522 39.36 -42.76 -37.12
CA VAL A 522 39.40 -41.31 -37.46
C VAL A 522 39.93 -41.13 -38.89
N PRO A 523 39.33 -40.22 -39.70
CA PRO A 523 40.11 -39.18 -40.40
C PRO A 523 39.37 -37.82 -40.40
N SER A 524 39.91 -36.70 -39.87
CA SER A 524 41.00 -35.82 -40.35
C SER A 524 40.70 -34.95 -41.61
N GLY A 525 40.69 -33.61 -41.46
CA GLY A 525 40.63 -32.63 -42.56
C GLY A 525 40.18 -31.20 -42.16
N SER A 526 41.12 -30.25 -42.04
CA SER A 526 40.91 -28.80 -41.77
C SER A 526 40.95 -27.97 -43.09
N PRO A 527 40.89 -26.59 -43.15
CA PRO A 527 40.79 -25.56 -42.10
C PRO A 527 39.83 -24.35 -42.37
N ALA A 528 39.92 -23.34 -41.50
CA ALA A 528 39.20 -22.06 -41.34
C ALA A 528 38.77 -21.19 -42.55
N VAL A 529 37.74 -20.32 -42.30
CA VAL A 529 37.56 -18.87 -42.64
C VAL A 529 36.03 -18.55 -42.79
N PRO A 530 35.49 -17.43 -42.26
CA PRO A 530 34.03 -17.20 -42.18
C PRO A 530 33.45 -16.32 -43.31
N PRO A 531 32.12 -16.43 -43.54
CA PRO A 531 31.28 -15.30 -43.95
C PRO A 531 30.05 -15.14 -43.02
N THR A 532 29.80 -13.96 -42.44
CA THR A 532 29.03 -12.84 -43.01
C THR A 532 27.51 -13.03 -42.96
N VAL A 533 26.91 -12.39 -41.95
CA VAL A 533 25.66 -11.59 -41.92
C VAL A 533 24.47 -12.00 -42.81
N GLU A 534 23.30 -12.10 -42.14
CA GLU A 534 21.92 -12.06 -42.67
C GLU A 534 21.42 -13.20 -43.56
N ARG A 535 20.58 -14.06 -42.95
CA ARG A 535 19.26 -14.35 -43.49
C ARG A 535 18.23 -14.58 -42.39
N THR A 536 17.05 -14.00 -42.59
CA THR A 536 15.85 -14.15 -41.76
C THR A 536 15.38 -15.61 -41.75
N GLY A 537 15.71 -16.34 -40.69
CA GLY A 537 15.15 -17.66 -40.40
C GLY A 537 13.91 -17.55 -39.52
N SER A 538 12.77 -18.02 -40.01
CA SER A 538 11.59 -18.26 -39.15
C SER A 538 11.96 -19.30 -38.09
N ILE A 539 11.97 -18.91 -36.82
CA ILE A 539 12.22 -19.83 -35.72
C ILE A 539 10.99 -20.73 -35.56
N ASP A 540 11.19 -22.05 -35.65
CA ASP A 540 10.10 -23.03 -35.61
C ASP A 540 9.43 -23.06 -34.23
N HIS A 541 8.24 -22.46 -34.15
CA HIS A 541 7.45 -22.37 -32.92
C HIS A 541 7.00 -23.74 -32.37
N ASN A 542 7.15 -24.84 -33.10
CA ASN A 542 6.66 -26.15 -32.67
C ASN A 542 7.61 -26.92 -31.74
N ASN A 543 8.85 -26.44 -31.54
CA ASN A 543 9.90 -27.22 -30.87
C ASN A 543 10.39 -26.65 -29.53
N ASP A 544 9.71 -25.63 -28.99
CA ASP A 544 9.96 -25.14 -27.63
C ASP A 544 9.39 -26.14 -26.58
N PRO A 545 10.23 -26.71 -25.69
CA PRO A 545 9.79 -27.63 -24.65
C PRO A 545 8.74 -27.05 -23.70
N ILE A 546 8.83 -25.76 -23.32
CA ILE A 546 7.87 -25.20 -22.36
C ILE A 546 6.51 -25.04 -23.03
N LEU A 547 6.45 -24.44 -24.21
CA LEU A 547 5.23 -24.30 -25.01
C LEU A 547 4.57 -25.66 -25.31
N LYS A 548 5.36 -26.71 -25.56
CA LYS A 548 4.85 -28.07 -25.71
C LYS A 548 4.22 -28.59 -24.42
N SER A 549 4.95 -28.54 -23.29
CA SER A 549 4.42 -29.00 -22.00
C SER A 549 3.18 -28.25 -21.55
N THR A 550 3.12 -26.93 -21.77
CA THR A 550 1.93 -26.10 -21.52
C THR A 550 0.76 -26.53 -22.41
N ARG A 551 0.98 -26.79 -23.71
CA ARG A 551 -0.08 -27.26 -24.61
C ARG A 551 -0.65 -28.59 -24.14
N ASP A 552 0.21 -29.52 -23.75
CA ASP A 552 -0.21 -30.82 -23.22
C ASP A 552 -1.00 -30.66 -21.90
N ALA A 553 -0.64 -29.68 -21.05
CA ALA A 553 -1.31 -29.40 -19.78
C ALA A 553 -2.66 -28.66 -19.95
N VAL A 554 -2.76 -27.71 -20.90
CA VAL A 554 -4.03 -27.05 -21.27
C VAL A 554 -4.98 -28.06 -21.91
N ALA A 555 -4.50 -28.97 -22.76
CA ALA A 555 -5.35 -30.04 -23.31
C ALA A 555 -5.92 -30.97 -22.22
N ARG A 556 -5.16 -31.24 -21.14
CA ARG A 556 -5.68 -31.97 -19.96
C ARG A 556 -6.74 -31.16 -19.21
N LEU A 557 -6.56 -29.83 -19.08
CA LEU A 557 -7.56 -28.95 -18.49
C LEU A 557 -8.87 -28.97 -19.31
N ASP A 558 -8.77 -28.82 -20.64
CA ASP A 558 -9.93 -28.85 -21.55
C ASP A 558 -10.71 -30.16 -21.45
N GLN A 559 -9.99 -31.28 -21.43
CA GLN A 559 -10.58 -32.61 -21.22
C GLN A 559 -11.29 -32.70 -19.85
N SER A 560 -10.71 -32.14 -18.78
CA SER A 560 -11.34 -32.14 -17.45
C SER A 560 -12.58 -31.23 -17.36
N LEU A 561 -12.66 -30.21 -18.21
CA LEU A 561 -13.81 -29.32 -18.37
C LEU A 561 -14.84 -29.84 -19.40
N GLY A 562 -14.61 -31.02 -19.98
CA GLY A 562 -15.52 -31.62 -20.96
C GLY A 562 -15.63 -30.87 -22.29
N ARG A 563 -14.58 -30.13 -22.70
CA ARG A 563 -14.54 -29.37 -23.96
C ARG A 563 -13.37 -29.79 -24.85
N ASP A 564 -13.51 -29.60 -26.16
CA ASP A 564 -12.40 -29.67 -27.10
C ASP A 564 -11.56 -28.38 -27.03
N SER A 565 -10.27 -28.46 -27.38
CA SER A 565 -9.41 -27.27 -27.44
C SER A 565 -9.80 -26.36 -28.61
N ASP A 566 -9.91 -25.07 -28.32
CA ASP A 566 -10.35 -24.00 -29.22
C ASP A 566 -9.32 -22.86 -29.31
N GLU A 567 -9.67 -21.76 -30.00
CA GLU A 567 -8.80 -20.59 -30.13
C GLU A 567 -8.48 -19.95 -28.75
N ALA A 568 -9.38 -20.07 -27.76
CA ALA A 568 -9.12 -19.60 -26.40
C ALA A 568 -8.10 -20.51 -25.69
N SER A 569 -8.14 -21.83 -25.91
CA SER A 569 -7.11 -22.77 -25.45
C SER A 569 -5.74 -22.53 -26.12
N GLU A 570 -5.70 -22.13 -27.39
CA GLU A 570 -4.44 -21.74 -28.05
C GLU A 570 -3.83 -20.46 -27.45
N ARG A 571 -4.67 -19.43 -27.21
CA ARG A 571 -4.25 -18.19 -26.53
C ARG A 571 -3.78 -18.47 -25.11
N MET A 572 -4.55 -19.25 -24.35
CA MET A 572 -4.16 -19.70 -23.00
C MET A 572 -2.83 -20.46 -23.04
N THR A 573 -2.63 -21.38 -23.98
CA THR A 573 -1.36 -22.11 -24.15
C THR A 573 -0.17 -21.17 -24.34
N ALA A 574 -0.27 -20.17 -25.22
CA ALA A 574 0.82 -19.23 -25.46
C ALA A 574 1.08 -18.32 -24.23
N SER A 575 0.01 -17.79 -23.64
CA SER A 575 0.07 -16.89 -22.46
C SER A 575 0.64 -17.60 -21.22
N LEU A 576 0.26 -18.86 -21.00
CA LEU A 576 0.76 -19.67 -19.89
C LEU A 576 2.20 -20.16 -20.12
N ALA A 577 2.62 -20.42 -21.37
CA ALA A 577 4.01 -20.76 -21.67
C ALA A 577 4.95 -19.55 -21.44
N ARG A 578 4.52 -18.34 -21.85
CA ARG A 578 5.19 -17.08 -21.53
C ARG A 578 5.31 -16.91 -20.00
N LEU A 579 4.18 -16.97 -19.30
CA LEU A 579 4.11 -16.82 -17.83
C LEU A 579 5.04 -17.81 -17.10
N ALA A 580 5.04 -19.08 -17.53
CA ALA A 580 5.89 -20.11 -16.94
C ALA A 580 7.38 -19.74 -17.11
N ARG A 581 7.81 -19.32 -18.30
CA ARG A 581 9.20 -18.90 -18.55
C ARG A 581 9.57 -17.64 -17.76
N GLU A 582 8.68 -16.65 -17.66
CA GLU A 582 8.89 -15.43 -16.87
C GLU A 582 9.12 -15.70 -15.38
N ASN A 583 8.54 -16.79 -14.85
CA ASN A 583 8.65 -17.21 -13.46
C ASN A 583 9.67 -18.34 -13.25
N GLY A 584 10.58 -18.55 -14.21
CA GLY A 584 11.68 -19.51 -14.07
C GLY A 584 11.29 -20.99 -14.16
N LEU A 585 10.08 -21.32 -14.60
CA LEU A 585 9.72 -22.71 -14.91
C LEU A 585 10.43 -23.15 -16.20
N GLU A 586 10.91 -24.39 -16.19
CA GLU A 586 11.51 -25.07 -17.33
C GLU A 586 10.46 -25.82 -18.17
N ARG A 587 9.40 -26.32 -17.51
CA ARG A 587 8.25 -27.02 -18.09
C ARG A 587 6.97 -26.77 -17.28
N VAL A 588 5.82 -27.12 -17.85
CA VAL A 588 4.51 -27.10 -17.15
C VAL A 588 3.99 -28.53 -17.02
N ASP A 589 3.93 -29.03 -15.79
CA ASP A 589 3.41 -30.36 -15.45
C ASP A 589 1.89 -30.34 -15.26
N HIS A 590 1.35 -29.25 -14.69
CA HIS A 590 -0.09 -29.07 -14.49
C HIS A 590 -0.55 -27.64 -14.83
N VAL A 591 -1.79 -27.52 -15.32
CA VAL A 591 -2.54 -26.26 -15.33
C VAL A 591 -3.79 -26.47 -14.48
N VAL A 592 -4.04 -25.59 -13.51
CA VAL A 592 -5.16 -25.72 -12.55
C VAL A 592 -5.90 -24.40 -12.37
N LEU A 593 -7.17 -24.47 -11.99
CA LEU A 593 -8.03 -23.32 -11.70
C LEU A 593 -8.18 -23.15 -10.17
N ASN A 594 -8.49 -21.93 -9.73
CA ASN A 594 -8.53 -21.56 -8.32
C ASN A 594 -9.59 -22.29 -7.47
N LYS A 595 -10.55 -23.03 -8.07
CA LYS A 595 -11.59 -23.80 -7.36
C LYS A 595 -11.95 -25.11 -8.08
N GLN A 596 -12.43 -26.09 -7.32
CA GLN A 596 -13.04 -27.34 -7.80
C GLN A 596 -14.45 -27.12 -8.38
N THR A 597 -14.58 -26.26 -9.39
CA THR A 597 -15.82 -26.04 -10.13
C THR A 597 -15.58 -26.32 -11.61
N GLU A 598 -16.39 -27.19 -12.20
CA GLU A 598 -16.26 -27.69 -13.59
C GLU A 598 -16.61 -26.62 -14.66
N ARG A 599 -16.40 -25.33 -14.36
CA ARG A 599 -16.71 -24.17 -15.21
C ARG A 599 -15.73 -23.04 -14.95
N LEU A 600 -15.31 -22.38 -16.03
CA LEU A 600 -14.51 -21.16 -16.02
C LEU A 600 -15.40 -19.94 -15.73
N HIS A 601 -15.09 -19.14 -14.71
CA HIS A 601 -15.62 -17.80 -14.54
C HIS A 601 -14.61 -16.74 -14.99
N GLN A 602 -15.09 -15.65 -15.61
CA GLN A 602 -14.24 -14.50 -15.96
C GLN A 602 -13.70 -13.85 -14.67
N GLY A 603 -12.38 -13.65 -14.63
CA GLY A 603 -11.68 -13.05 -13.49
C GLY A 603 -11.07 -14.06 -12.50
N GLU A 604 -11.31 -15.36 -12.66
CA GLU A 604 -10.61 -16.39 -11.87
C GLU A 604 -9.14 -16.53 -12.28
N ASN A 605 -8.28 -16.99 -11.38
CA ASN A 605 -6.88 -17.28 -11.70
C ASN A 605 -6.70 -18.70 -12.25
N VAL A 606 -5.90 -18.79 -13.31
CA VAL A 606 -5.35 -20.04 -13.85
C VAL A 606 -3.86 -20.11 -13.53
N PHE A 607 -3.42 -21.25 -13.00
CA PHE A 607 -2.06 -21.47 -12.51
C PHE A 607 -1.33 -22.44 -13.45
N VAL A 608 -0.06 -22.16 -13.73
CA VAL A 608 0.92 -23.14 -14.23
C VAL A 608 1.72 -23.69 -13.06
N VAL A 609 1.96 -25.00 -13.05
CA VAL A 609 2.74 -25.69 -12.01
C VAL A 609 3.78 -26.60 -12.62
N GLN A 610 5.00 -26.56 -12.09
CA GLN A 610 6.09 -27.52 -12.32
C GLN A 610 6.36 -28.30 -11.02
N GLY A 611 6.38 -29.63 -11.10
CA GLY A 611 6.38 -30.51 -9.93
C GLY A 611 4.98 -31.09 -9.67
N ARG A 612 4.86 -31.90 -8.61
CA ARG A 612 3.59 -32.54 -8.25
C ARG A 612 2.72 -31.56 -7.44
N LEU A 613 1.40 -31.63 -7.62
CA LEU A 613 0.46 -30.77 -6.87
C LEU A 613 0.45 -31.03 -5.35
N ASP A 614 0.87 -32.21 -4.89
CA ASP A 614 0.99 -32.60 -3.49
C ASP A 614 2.40 -32.39 -2.90
N ASP A 615 3.35 -31.88 -3.70
CA ASP A 615 4.71 -31.56 -3.27
C ASP A 615 4.80 -30.06 -2.94
N PRO A 616 5.10 -29.65 -1.69
CA PRO A 616 5.20 -28.24 -1.33
C PRO A 616 6.37 -27.50 -2.01
N ALA A 617 7.30 -28.20 -2.65
CA ALA A 617 8.39 -27.61 -3.43
C ALA A 617 8.05 -27.36 -4.92
N HIS A 618 6.78 -27.51 -5.33
CA HIS A 618 6.37 -27.20 -6.70
C HIS A 618 6.53 -25.71 -7.04
N LEU A 619 7.08 -25.41 -8.22
CA LEU A 619 7.11 -24.03 -8.73
C LEU A 619 5.76 -23.71 -9.36
N ARG A 620 5.22 -22.52 -9.09
CA ARG A 620 3.96 -22.07 -9.70
C ARG A 620 3.98 -20.60 -10.08
N ALA A 621 3.19 -20.27 -11.10
CA ALA A 621 2.84 -18.91 -11.47
C ALA A 621 1.37 -18.85 -11.88
N HIS A 622 0.76 -17.67 -11.86
CA HIS A 622 -0.66 -17.53 -12.22
C HIS A 622 -0.95 -16.24 -12.99
N ILE A 623 -2.09 -16.23 -13.66
CA ILE A 623 -2.64 -15.12 -14.42
C ILE A 623 -4.17 -15.24 -14.40
N SER A 624 -4.91 -14.16 -14.64
CA SER A 624 -6.37 -14.28 -14.76
C SER A 624 -6.74 -15.06 -16.03
N THR A 625 -7.81 -15.85 -15.95
CA THR A 625 -8.39 -16.59 -17.09
C THR A 625 -8.75 -15.66 -18.23
N GLN A 626 -9.25 -14.46 -17.91
CA GLN A 626 -9.54 -13.41 -18.88
C GLN A 626 -8.27 -13.00 -19.65
N GLN A 627 -7.21 -12.59 -18.94
CA GLN A 627 -5.97 -12.18 -19.59
C GLN A 627 -5.31 -13.34 -20.36
N ALA A 628 -5.38 -14.57 -19.84
CA ALA A 628 -4.85 -15.75 -20.52
C ALA A 628 -5.48 -16.00 -21.91
N VAL A 629 -6.78 -15.73 -22.08
CA VAL A 629 -7.53 -15.96 -23.35
C VAL A 629 -7.74 -14.69 -24.20
N GLU A 630 -7.48 -13.51 -23.65
CA GLU A 630 -7.56 -12.23 -24.39
C GLU A 630 -6.23 -11.84 -25.03
N THR A 631 -5.07 -12.18 -24.43
CA THR A 631 -3.76 -11.87 -25.04
C THR A 631 -3.58 -12.59 -26.39
N PRO A 632 -3.23 -11.88 -27.48
CA PRO A 632 -2.96 -12.48 -28.79
C PRO A 632 -1.82 -13.51 -28.76
N VAL A 633 -2.02 -14.66 -29.41
CA VAL A 633 -1.02 -15.75 -29.52
C VAL A 633 0.35 -15.22 -29.95
N GLN A 634 0.39 -14.34 -30.97
CA GLN A 634 1.63 -13.79 -31.51
C GLN A 634 2.41 -12.94 -30.51
N GLU A 635 1.73 -12.18 -29.64
CA GLU A 635 2.35 -11.34 -28.62
C GLU A 635 3.02 -12.22 -27.55
N SER A 636 2.28 -13.20 -27.03
CA SER A 636 2.82 -14.16 -26.06
C SER A 636 4.00 -14.96 -26.61
N LEU A 637 3.94 -15.39 -27.88
CA LEU A 637 5.05 -16.12 -28.52
C LEU A 637 6.28 -15.24 -28.82
N GLN A 638 6.09 -13.97 -29.22
CA GLN A 638 7.21 -13.04 -29.40
C GLN A 638 7.93 -12.80 -28.07
N ARG A 639 7.18 -12.57 -26.99
CA ARG A 639 7.76 -12.35 -25.66
C ARG A 639 8.48 -13.60 -25.12
N LEU A 640 7.93 -14.78 -25.34
CA LEU A 640 8.59 -16.05 -24.99
C LEU A 640 9.95 -16.21 -25.69
N GLN A 641 10.04 -15.86 -26.99
CA GLN A 641 11.31 -15.87 -27.74
C GLN A 641 12.33 -14.82 -27.24
N GLU A 642 11.89 -13.66 -26.74
CA GLU A 642 12.79 -12.68 -26.12
C GLU A 642 13.42 -13.22 -24.84
N LEU A 643 12.62 -13.89 -24.00
CA LEU A 643 13.06 -14.48 -22.73
C LEU A 643 14.09 -15.60 -22.97
N ASP A 644 13.84 -16.50 -23.92
CA ASP A 644 14.80 -17.55 -24.29
C ASP A 644 16.15 -16.96 -24.75
N ARG A 645 16.12 -15.88 -25.56
CA ARG A 645 17.34 -15.18 -25.99
C ARG A 645 18.09 -14.52 -24.82
N GLN A 646 17.36 -13.93 -23.88
CA GLN A 646 17.94 -13.34 -22.67
C GLN A 646 18.59 -14.41 -21.79
N GLN A 647 17.94 -15.56 -21.59
CA GLN A 647 18.50 -16.67 -20.81
C GLN A 647 19.79 -17.22 -21.43
N VAL A 648 19.83 -17.41 -22.76
CA VAL A 648 21.04 -17.85 -23.47
C VAL A 648 22.18 -16.83 -23.32
N ALA A 649 21.88 -15.54 -23.43
CA ALA A 649 22.88 -14.48 -23.25
C ALA A 649 23.42 -14.42 -21.81
N GLN A 650 22.55 -14.55 -20.79
CA GLN A 650 22.97 -14.61 -19.38
C GLN A 650 23.85 -15.83 -19.10
N ASN A 651 23.49 -17.02 -19.59
CA ASN A 651 24.28 -18.23 -19.42
C ASN A 651 25.68 -18.08 -20.03
N GLN A 652 25.78 -17.49 -21.24
CA GLN A 652 27.08 -17.20 -21.88
C GLN A 652 27.92 -16.18 -21.10
N GLN A 653 27.31 -15.15 -20.51
CA GLN A 653 28.01 -14.21 -19.64
C GLN A 653 28.53 -14.88 -18.36
N GLN A 654 27.71 -15.72 -17.71
CA GLN A 654 28.13 -16.48 -16.52
C GLN A 654 29.26 -17.47 -16.82
N GLU A 655 29.23 -18.18 -17.95
CA GLU A 655 30.34 -19.04 -18.37
C GLU A 655 31.62 -18.25 -18.66
N THR A 656 31.50 -17.07 -19.27
CA THR A 656 32.64 -16.18 -19.55
C THR A 656 33.27 -15.67 -18.24
N GLN A 657 32.45 -15.26 -17.27
CA GLN A 657 32.91 -14.86 -15.93
C GLN A 657 33.55 -16.04 -15.17
N ARG A 658 32.96 -17.24 -15.22
CA ARG A 658 33.54 -18.45 -14.60
C ARG A 658 34.89 -18.83 -15.21
N ARG A 659 35.08 -18.69 -16.53
CA ARG A 659 36.39 -18.89 -17.17
C ARG A 659 37.38 -17.77 -16.82
N GLY A 660 36.92 -16.52 -16.70
CA GLY A 660 37.75 -15.39 -16.28
C GLY A 660 38.28 -15.47 -14.84
N MET A 661 37.65 -16.27 -13.97
CA MET A 661 38.09 -16.54 -12.60
C MET A 661 38.97 -17.80 -12.48
N GLN A 662 39.30 -18.47 -13.59
CA GLN A 662 40.15 -19.69 -13.62
C GLN A 662 41.48 -19.48 -14.37
N ILE A 663 41.83 -18.22 -14.68
CA ILE A 663 43.08 -17.78 -15.34
C ILE A 663 43.79 -16.80 -14.40
#